data_AF-A0A9R1PW18-F1
#
_entry.id   AF-A0A9R1PW18-F1
#
_cell.length_a   1.000
_cell.length_b   1.000
_cell.length_c   1.000
_cell.angle_alpha   90.00
_cell.angle_beta   90.00
_cell.angle_gamma   90.00
#
_symmetry.space_group_name_H-M   'P 1'
#
loop_
_entity.id
_entity.type
_entity.pdbx_description
1 polymer ?
#
loop_
_entity_poly.entity_id
_entity_poly.type
_entity_poly.pdbx_seq_one_letter_code
_entity_poly.pdbx_strand_id
1 'polypeptide(L)'
;MKLLLGAALALLLLAAAAHAQRTLRTHAGDAAALNAVFAKLGQKASSSWNISGNLCTGAATDDTDIDNDPNFNPAIKCLCSTGNASVCRITRLKIYALDAVGPIPEELWNLTSLTNLNLAQNYLTGPIPSFIEKLDQMQYLSLGINALSGPLPKELGNLTNLVSLGIGSNKFNGSLPSELGNLAKLEQMYIDSAGLSGPLPASLSSLTKMKILWASDNDFTGQIPDYIGSWSLTELRFQGNSFEGPIPATLSNLAQLTSLRIGDILNGSSSSLAFVNNMTSLSTLVLRNCRISDKLSSIDFSKLTSLDLLDLSFNNITGQVPQTLLNLNSLKFLFLGNNSLSGNLPSSIGSSLKNLDFSYNQLSGTVPSWAKDSQLNLVTNNFVADSSSNSVLPTGWGCLQRNTPCFLGLPQSSSFAVDSGSRRPVSGSDNSFYESDDASLGPASFYVTGAQTWGVSNVGRFMDAQNGSYIIYSSRQFLNTLDTELFRNARMSPSSLRYFGIGLENGNYTVTLQFAEFDFPDGQSWKSTGRRVFDIYVQGVRKEQNFDIRKTAGGKSYTAVRKQYIVPVTKNFLEIHLFWAGKGTCCIPTQGYYGPAISALSATPNFTPTVRNAAAKKNGSKTGVIVGVIVGLAVLGLVAFAAIFFWRQKKRKLSLEQEELYSIVGRPNVLSYGELRSATDNFSPDNLLGQGGYGSVYKES
;
A
#
# COMPACT_ATOMS: atom_id res chain seq x y z
N MET A 1 53.14 -10.13 -73.38
CA MET A 1 53.67 -9.88 -72.02
C MET A 1 52.82 -8.94 -71.15
N LYS A 2 51.67 -8.40 -71.62
CA LYS A 2 50.76 -7.56 -70.80
C LYS A 2 49.52 -8.29 -70.22
N LEU A 3 49.19 -9.50 -70.68
CA LEU A 3 48.08 -10.29 -70.12
C LEU A 3 48.46 -11.16 -68.89
N LEU A 4 49.74 -11.52 -68.74
CA LEU A 4 50.20 -12.34 -67.61
C LEU A 4 50.41 -11.53 -66.31
N LEU A 5 50.69 -10.22 -66.41
CA LEU A 5 50.76 -9.34 -65.24
C LEU A 5 49.38 -9.01 -64.63
N GLY A 6 48.33 -8.94 -65.46
CA GLY A 6 46.96 -8.64 -64.98
C GLY A 6 46.33 -9.78 -64.19
N ALA A 7 46.58 -11.03 -64.59
CA ALA A 7 46.08 -12.21 -63.89
C ALA A 7 46.82 -12.44 -62.55
N ALA A 8 48.14 -12.20 -62.51
CA ALA A 8 48.91 -12.30 -61.28
C ALA A 8 48.53 -11.22 -60.25
N LEU A 9 48.24 -9.98 -60.69
CA LEU A 9 47.78 -8.91 -59.80
C LEU A 9 46.35 -9.14 -59.28
N ALA A 10 45.46 -9.72 -60.09
CA ALA A 10 44.11 -10.10 -59.67
C ALA A 10 44.10 -11.29 -58.70
N LEU A 11 45.00 -12.28 -58.88
CA LEU A 11 45.19 -13.39 -57.94
C LEU A 11 45.88 -12.93 -56.65
N LEU A 12 46.78 -11.95 -56.69
CA LEU A 12 47.37 -11.33 -55.50
C LEU A 12 46.39 -10.41 -54.76
N LEU A 13 45.46 -9.74 -55.45
CA LEU A 13 44.37 -8.95 -54.84
C LEU A 13 43.26 -9.84 -54.27
N LEU A 14 42.98 -11.01 -54.88
CA LEU A 14 42.08 -12.03 -54.31
C LEU A 14 42.73 -12.80 -53.16
N ALA A 15 44.06 -13.02 -53.19
CA ALA A 15 44.80 -13.58 -52.06
C ALA A 15 44.99 -12.57 -50.91
N ALA A 16 45.04 -11.26 -51.20
CA ALA A 16 45.05 -10.21 -50.18
C ALA A 16 43.65 -9.90 -49.62
N ALA A 17 42.57 -10.19 -50.37
CA ALA A 17 41.18 -10.16 -49.86
C ALA A 17 40.80 -11.43 -49.08
N ALA A 18 41.59 -12.50 -49.20
CA ALA A 18 41.57 -13.64 -48.30
C ALA A 18 42.50 -13.43 -47.08
N HIS A 19 42.55 -12.20 -46.53
CA HIS A 19 42.85 -12.08 -45.11
C HIS A 19 41.77 -12.86 -44.38
N ALA A 20 42.16 -13.97 -43.73
CA ALA A 20 41.28 -14.83 -42.96
C ALA A 20 40.24 -13.99 -42.21
N GLN A 21 39.00 -13.95 -42.71
CA GLN A 21 37.88 -13.43 -41.94
C GLN A 21 37.82 -14.33 -40.70
N ARG A 22 38.34 -13.82 -39.58
CA ARG A 22 38.22 -14.46 -38.27
C ARG A 22 36.75 -14.74 -38.06
N THR A 23 36.35 -15.99 -38.28
CA THR A 23 34.97 -16.41 -38.03
C THR A 23 34.85 -16.58 -36.54
N LEU A 24 34.38 -15.52 -35.87
CA LEU A 24 33.91 -15.59 -34.49
C LEU A 24 32.84 -16.68 -34.42
N ARG A 25 32.94 -17.57 -33.44
CA ARG A 25 31.95 -18.62 -33.20
C ARG A 25 31.69 -18.75 -31.71
N THR A 26 30.43 -18.72 -31.32
CA THR A 26 30.03 -19.06 -29.95
C THR A 26 30.38 -20.51 -29.67
N HIS A 27 30.91 -20.77 -28.48
CA HIS A 27 31.15 -22.12 -28.02
C HIS A 27 29.85 -22.94 -28.06
N ALA A 28 29.87 -24.12 -28.67
CA ALA A 28 28.67 -24.91 -28.94
C ALA A 28 27.90 -25.28 -27.66
N GLY A 29 28.62 -25.59 -26.57
CA GLY A 29 28.02 -25.87 -25.27
C GLY A 29 27.31 -24.65 -24.66
N ASP A 30 27.89 -23.45 -24.83
CA ASP A 30 27.30 -22.22 -24.32
C ASP A 30 26.02 -21.87 -25.09
N ALA A 31 26.06 -22.04 -26.42
CA ALA A 31 24.90 -21.82 -27.28
C ALA A 31 23.76 -22.81 -26.98
N ALA A 32 24.08 -24.09 -26.78
CA ALA A 32 23.09 -25.09 -26.40
C ALA A 32 22.48 -24.80 -25.03
N ALA A 33 23.32 -24.45 -24.04
CA ALA A 33 22.89 -24.10 -22.69
C ALA A 33 21.97 -22.86 -22.68
N LEU A 34 22.35 -21.77 -23.36
CA LEU A 34 21.54 -20.56 -23.42
C LEU A 34 20.17 -20.82 -24.06
N ASN A 35 20.14 -21.53 -25.20
CA ASN A 35 18.90 -21.87 -25.88
C ASN A 35 17.98 -22.74 -25.00
N ALA A 36 18.55 -23.70 -24.25
CA ALA A 36 17.80 -24.52 -23.31
C ALA A 36 17.22 -23.68 -22.15
N VAL A 37 18.02 -22.76 -21.59
CA VAL A 37 17.57 -21.82 -20.55
C VAL A 37 16.40 -20.97 -21.06
N PHE A 38 16.53 -20.38 -22.25
CA PHE A 38 15.48 -19.56 -22.85
C PHE A 38 14.21 -20.38 -23.12
N ALA A 39 14.34 -21.57 -23.67
CA ALA A 39 13.20 -22.45 -23.91
C ALA A 39 12.46 -22.83 -22.61
N LYS A 40 13.19 -23.22 -21.56
CA LYS A 40 12.61 -23.62 -20.26
C LYS A 40 11.95 -22.47 -19.52
N LEU A 41 12.47 -21.25 -19.66
CA LEU A 41 11.92 -20.05 -19.04
C LEU A 41 10.91 -19.31 -19.93
N GLY A 42 10.60 -19.84 -21.13
CA GLY A 42 9.69 -19.21 -22.08
C GLY A 42 10.19 -17.87 -22.65
N GLN A 43 11.51 -17.65 -22.65
CA GLN A 43 12.14 -16.41 -23.06
C GLN A 43 12.55 -16.44 -24.54
N LYS A 44 12.53 -15.27 -25.17
CA LYS A 44 13.00 -15.05 -26.55
C LYS A 44 13.84 -13.78 -26.58
N ALA A 45 14.82 -13.71 -27.46
CA ALA A 45 15.57 -12.47 -27.65
C ALA A 45 14.67 -11.36 -28.19
N SER A 46 15.00 -10.12 -27.83
CA SER A 46 14.36 -8.94 -28.39
C SER A 46 14.70 -8.78 -29.87
N SER A 47 13.99 -7.90 -30.57
CA SER A 47 14.30 -7.57 -31.97
C SER A 47 15.69 -6.95 -32.15
N SER A 48 16.30 -6.45 -31.07
CA SER A 48 17.56 -5.70 -31.09
C SER A 48 18.80 -6.58 -31.21
N TRP A 49 18.68 -7.90 -31.02
CA TRP A 49 19.77 -8.83 -31.28
C TRP A 49 19.25 -10.23 -31.61
N ASN A 50 19.86 -10.86 -32.60
CA ASN A 50 19.38 -12.12 -33.17
C ASN A 50 20.03 -13.34 -32.49
N ILE A 51 19.20 -14.27 -32.00
CA ILE A 51 19.67 -15.56 -31.44
C ILE A 51 19.74 -16.70 -32.46
N SER A 52 19.32 -16.47 -33.71
CA SER A 52 19.50 -17.44 -34.79
C SER A 52 20.92 -17.32 -35.37
N GLY A 53 21.68 -18.42 -35.29
CA GLY A 53 23.06 -18.47 -35.76
C GLY A 53 24.07 -18.23 -34.64
N ASN A 54 25.06 -17.35 -34.86
CA ASN A 54 26.15 -17.12 -33.91
C ASN A 54 25.75 -16.06 -32.86
N LEU A 55 25.52 -16.51 -31.62
CA LEU A 55 25.02 -15.68 -30.50
C LEU A 55 25.98 -14.55 -30.10
N CYS A 56 27.28 -14.80 -30.12
CA CYS A 56 28.33 -13.84 -29.78
C CYS A 56 28.67 -12.97 -31.00
N THR A 57 27.75 -12.08 -31.38
CA THR A 57 27.94 -11.07 -32.43
C THR A 57 27.24 -9.75 -32.06
N GLY A 58 27.63 -8.64 -32.70
CA GLY A 58 27.04 -7.31 -32.49
C GLY A 58 27.11 -6.89 -31.03
N ALA A 59 25.96 -6.52 -30.47
CA ALA A 59 25.80 -6.07 -29.08
C ALA A 59 26.35 -7.05 -28.03
N ALA A 60 26.46 -8.35 -28.35
CA ALA A 60 27.05 -9.33 -27.44
C ALA A 60 28.58 -9.22 -27.35
N THR A 61 29.25 -8.57 -28.31
CA THR A 61 30.72 -8.51 -28.41
C THR A 61 31.30 -7.11 -28.53
N ASP A 62 30.48 -6.10 -28.84
CA ASP A 62 30.90 -4.70 -28.91
C ASP A 62 30.70 -3.96 -27.57
N ASP A 63 30.85 -2.64 -27.57
CA ASP A 63 30.75 -1.78 -26.39
C ASP A 63 29.31 -1.38 -26.02
N THR A 64 28.28 -1.97 -26.65
CA THR A 64 26.88 -1.65 -26.36
C THR A 64 26.54 -1.90 -24.90
N ASP A 65 25.93 -0.92 -24.23
CA ASP A 65 25.46 -1.08 -22.86
C ASP A 65 24.16 -1.90 -22.83
N ILE A 66 24.27 -3.19 -22.50
CA ILE A 66 23.11 -4.09 -22.38
C ILE A 66 22.46 -4.07 -20.99
N ASP A 67 23.13 -3.48 -19.99
CA ASP A 67 22.67 -3.55 -18.60
C ASP A 67 21.63 -2.47 -18.34
N ASN A 68 21.86 -1.27 -18.86
CA ASN A 68 20.97 -0.12 -18.65
C ASN A 68 19.99 0.12 -19.80
N ASP A 69 20.19 -0.50 -20.97
CA ASP A 69 19.28 -0.36 -22.11
C ASP A 69 18.12 -1.38 -22.05
N PRO A 70 16.85 -0.94 -21.98
CA PRO A 70 15.68 -1.84 -21.96
C PRO A 70 15.48 -2.60 -23.28
N ASN A 71 16.06 -2.15 -24.39
CA ASN A 71 15.96 -2.83 -25.69
C ASN A 71 16.77 -4.15 -25.72
N PHE A 72 17.75 -4.30 -24.83
CA PHE A 72 18.58 -5.50 -24.67
C PHE A 72 18.14 -6.29 -23.43
N ASN A 73 16.96 -6.88 -23.53
CA ASN A 73 16.40 -7.72 -22.47
C ASN A 73 15.46 -8.79 -23.06
N PRO A 74 15.82 -10.10 -22.99
CA PRO A 74 17.04 -10.64 -22.40
C PRO A 74 18.28 -10.32 -23.25
N ALA A 75 19.49 -10.41 -22.66
CA ALA A 75 20.75 -10.11 -23.34
C ALA A 75 21.94 -10.91 -22.80
N ILE A 76 23.00 -11.02 -23.60
CA ILE A 76 24.29 -11.61 -23.19
C ILE A 76 25.47 -10.70 -23.57
N LYS A 77 26.60 -10.87 -22.88
CA LYS A 77 27.92 -10.49 -23.39
C LYS A 77 28.81 -11.73 -23.53
N CYS A 78 29.73 -11.66 -24.47
CA CYS A 78 30.71 -12.69 -24.74
C CYS A 78 32.14 -12.14 -24.70
N LEU A 79 33.06 -13.01 -24.33
CA LEU A 79 34.49 -12.79 -24.48
C LEU A 79 35.06 -13.79 -25.50
N CYS A 80 35.77 -13.29 -26.50
CA CYS A 80 36.29 -14.09 -27.60
C CYS A 80 37.81 -14.25 -27.50
N SER A 81 38.31 -15.48 -27.71
CA SER A 81 39.74 -15.75 -27.74
C SER A 81 40.41 -15.16 -28.98
N THR A 82 41.67 -14.74 -28.84
CA THR A 82 42.51 -14.29 -29.95
C THR A 82 43.20 -15.49 -30.60
N GLY A 83 42.88 -15.77 -31.86
CA GLY A 83 43.43 -16.92 -32.60
C GLY A 83 42.92 -17.02 -34.04
N ASN A 84 43.29 -18.10 -34.74
CA ASN A 84 42.85 -18.36 -36.12
C ASN A 84 41.38 -18.82 -36.21
N ALA A 85 40.85 -19.43 -35.14
CA ALA A 85 39.44 -19.69 -34.93
C ALA A 85 39.02 -19.11 -33.57
N SER A 86 38.50 -17.88 -33.57
CA SER A 86 38.09 -17.18 -32.33
C SER A 86 36.82 -17.81 -31.77
N VAL A 87 36.95 -18.50 -30.63
CA VAL A 87 35.82 -19.05 -29.89
C VAL A 87 35.39 -18.06 -28.83
N CYS A 88 34.10 -17.74 -28.82
CA CYS A 88 33.49 -16.83 -27.86
C CYS A 88 32.77 -17.61 -26.76
N ARG A 89 32.99 -17.21 -25.52
CA ARG A 89 32.32 -17.72 -24.33
C ARG A 89 31.34 -16.69 -23.79
N ILE A 90 30.18 -17.14 -23.30
CA ILE A 90 29.21 -16.25 -22.66
C ILE A 90 29.72 -15.90 -21.27
N THR A 91 29.91 -14.62 -21.01
CA THR A 91 30.41 -14.11 -19.72
C THR A 91 29.35 -13.35 -18.94
N ARG A 92 28.31 -12.85 -19.60
CA ARG A 92 27.21 -12.14 -18.92
C ARG A 92 25.87 -12.61 -19.47
N LEU A 93 24.89 -12.82 -18.59
CA LEU A 93 23.52 -13.16 -18.94
C LEU A 93 22.53 -12.31 -18.12
N LYS A 94 21.61 -11.66 -18.82
CA LYS A 94 20.52 -10.85 -18.25
C LYS A 94 19.17 -11.36 -18.75
N ILE A 95 18.31 -11.75 -17.81
CA ILE A 95 16.88 -12.04 -17.99
C ILE A 95 16.18 -11.32 -16.83
N TYR A 96 15.85 -10.04 -17.01
CA TYR A 96 15.46 -9.17 -15.90
C TYR A 96 14.05 -8.62 -16.10
N ALA A 97 13.17 -8.68 -15.10
CA ALA A 97 11.82 -8.09 -15.21
C ALA A 97 10.99 -8.62 -16.40
N LEU A 98 11.15 -9.90 -16.77
CA LEU A 98 10.46 -10.54 -17.89
C LEU A 98 9.37 -11.53 -17.46
N ASP A 99 9.06 -11.57 -16.16
CA ASP A 99 8.13 -12.53 -15.56
C ASP A 99 8.44 -13.99 -15.95
N ALA A 100 9.73 -14.34 -16.04
CA ALA A 100 10.15 -15.72 -16.26
C ALA A 100 9.65 -16.61 -15.12
N VAL A 101 8.97 -17.71 -15.45
CA VAL A 101 8.32 -18.60 -14.47
C VAL A 101 9.00 -19.96 -14.45
N GLY A 102 9.17 -20.54 -13.26
CA GLY A 102 9.65 -21.91 -13.08
C GLY A 102 10.97 -21.98 -12.31
N PRO A 103 11.57 -23.17 -12.13
CA PRO A 103 12.86 -23.28 -11.47
C PRO A 103 14.00 -22.71 -12.30
N ILE A 104 15.12 -22.37 -11.65
CA ILE A 104 16.36 -22.03 -12.38
C ILE A 104 16.79 -23.27 -13.19
N PRO A 105 16.91 -23.19 -14.53
CA PRO A 105 17.27 -24.34 -15.36
C PRO A 105 18.67 -24.88 -15.03
N GLU A 106 18.81 -26.20 -14.97
CA GLU A 106 20.09 -26.90 -14.78
C GLU A 106 21.15 -26.50 -15.81
N GLU A 107 20.74 -26.28 -17.06
CA GLU A 107 21.65 -25.98 -18.15
C GLU A 107 22.38 -24.65 -17.96
N LEU A 108 21.83 -23.75 -17.13
CA LEU A 108 22.49 -22.49 -16.77
C LEU A 108 23.88 -22.73 -16.17
N TRP A 109 24.05 -23.82 -15.41
CA TRP A 109 25.31 -24.16 -14.74
C TRP A 109 26.39 -24.67 -15.70
N ASN A 110 26.05 -24.87 -16.98
CA ASN A 110 27.03 -25.19 -18.03
C ASN A 110 27.71 -23.94 -18.61
N LEU A 111 27.23 -22.73 -18.30
CA LEU A 111 27.85 -21.46 -18.69
C LEU A 111 28.97 -21.07 -17.71
N THR A 112 29.99 -21.92 -17.59
CA THR A 112 31.04 -21.81 -16.56
C THR A 112 31.91 -20.57 -16.66
N SER A 113 31.88 -19.85 -17.80
CA SER A 113 32.59 -18.59 -17.99
C SER A 113 31.81 -17.35 -17.51
N LEU A 114 30.62 -17.52 -16.93
CA LEU A 114 29.82 -16.40 -16.42
C LEU A 114 30.53 -15.66 -15.29
N THR A 115 30.67 -14.35 -15.47
CA THR A 115 31.10 -13.39 -14.45
C THR A 115 29.93 -12.56 -13.92
N ASN A 116 28.85 -12.43 -14.70
CA ASN A 116 27.66 -11.67 -14.32
C ASN A 116 26.39 -12.44 -14.70
N LEU A 117 25.55 -12.73 -13.71
CA LEU A 117 24.23 -13.32 -13.91
C LEU A 117 23.15 -12.45 -13.25
N ASN A 118 22.23 -11.93 -14.05
CA ASN A 118 21.09 -11.16 -13.59
C ASN A 118 19.77 -11.83 -14.00
N LEU A 119 19.12 -12.47 -13.03
CA LEU A 119 17.79 -13.08 -13.14
C LEU A 119 16.77 -12.38 -12.23
N ALA A 120 17.07 -11.17 -11.76
CA ALA A 120 16.22 -10.48 -10.81
C ALA A 120 14.89 -10.03 -11.42
N GLN A 121 13.87 -9.83 -10.56
CA GLN A 121 12.52 -9.45 -10.96
C GLN A 121 11.88 -10.46 -11.91
N ASN A 122 11.81 -11.72 -11.51
CA ASN A 122 11.04 -12.75 -12.24
C ASN A 122 10.16 -13.53 -11.25
N TYR A 123 9.55 -14.62 -11.70
CA TYR A 123 8.82 -15.55 -10.85
C TYR A 123 9.53 -16.91 -10.81
N LEU A 124 10.85 -16.88 -10.61
CA LEU A 124 11.64 -18.10 -10.46
C LEU A 124 11.33 -18.77 -9.11
N THR A 125 11.24 -20.10 -9.10
CA THR A 125 10.81 -20.91 -7.96
C THR A 125 11.82 -22.00 -7.62
N GLY A 126 11.59 -22.74 -6.52
CA GLY A 126 12.50 -23.81 -6.10
C GLY A 126 13.81 -23.30 -5.49
N PRO A 127 14.75 -24.20 -5.16
CA PRO A 127 16.01 -23.85 -4.51
C PRO A 127 17.07 -23.33 -5.46
N ILE A 128 18.05 -22.61 -4.90
CA ILE A 128 19.35 -22.44 -5.56
C ILE A 128 20.08 -23.80 -5.46
N PRO A 129 20.40 -24.46 -6.58
CA PRO A 129 21.05 -25.76 -6.55
C PRO A 129 22.52 -25.66 -6.17
N SER A 130 23.07 -26.73 -5.60
CA SER A 130 24.50 -26.81 -5.21
C SER A 130 25.46 -26.69 -6.39
N PHE A 131 25.02 -27.00 -7.61
CA PHE A 131 25.79 -26.84 -8.86
C PHE A 131 26.25 -25.41 -9.14
N ILE A 132 25.74 -24.42 -8.39
CA ILE A 132 26.21 -23.04 -8.46
C ILE A 132 27.72 -22.91 -8.26
N GLU A 133 28.37 -23.84 -7.55
CA GLU A 133 29.83 -23.87 -7.39
C GLU A 133 30.60 -23.94 -8.72
N LYS A 134 29.97 -24.42 -9.81
CA LYS A 134 30.60 -24.49 -11.14
C LYS A 134 30.83 -23.13 -11.78
N LEU A 135 30.16 -22.07 -11.28
CA LEU A 135 30.30 -20.70 -11.79
C LEU A 135 31.44 -19.96 -11.06
N ASP A 136 32.61 -20.58 -10.96
CA ASP A 136 33.75 -20.09 -10.16
C ASP A 136 34.31 -18.72 -10.60
N GLN A 137 33.99 -18.27 -11.82
CA GLN A 137 34.32 -16.95 -12.34
C GLN A 137 33.32 -15.85 -11.94
N MET A 138 32.24 -16.20 -11.24
CA MET A 138 31.15 -15.28 -10.91
C MET A 138 31.65 -14.09 -10.06
N GLN A 139 31.25 -12.89 -10.47
CA GLN A 139 31.53 -11.63 -9.77
C GLN A 139 30.24 -10.94 -9.33
N TYR A 140 29.19 -11.01 -10.14
CA TYR A 140 27.91 -10.34 -9.88
C TYR A 140 26.75 -11.33 -10.05
N LEU A 141 26.11 -11.71 -8.94
CA LEU A 141 24.99 -12.64 -8.92
C LEU A 141 23.74 -11.93 -8.40
N SER A 142 22.75 -11.73 -9.27
CA SER A 142 21.47 -11.11 -8.91
C SER A 142 20.31 -12.05 -9.20
N LEU A 143 19.69 -12.56 -8.14
CA LEU A 143 18.53 -13.46 -8.12
C LEU A 143 17.35 -12.84 -7.32
N GLY A 144 17.47 -11.57 -6.94
CA GLY A 144 16.49 -10.91 -6.07
C GLY A 144 15.11 -10.71 -6.73
N ILE A 145 14.07 -10.53 -5.91
CA ILE A 145 12.69 -10.31 -6.35
C ILE A 145 12.22 -11.48 -7.22
N ASN A 146 12.16 -12.65 -6.60
CA ASN A 146 11.69 -13.91 -7.19
C ASN A 146 10.84 -14.67 -6.15
N ALA A 147 10.54 -15.93 -6.42
CA ALA A 147 9.89 -16.85 -5.49
C ALA A 147 10.79 -18.06 -5.16
N LEU A 148 12.12 -17.89 -5.20
CA LEU A 148 13.09 -18.92 -4.84
C LEU A 148 12.94 -19.28 -3.36
N SER A 149 13.19 -20.54 -3.02
CA SER A 149 12.85 -21.09 -1.70
C SER A 149 13.83 -22.16 -1.22
N GLY A 150 13.65 -22.65 0.01
CA GLY A 150 14.59 -23.61 0.61
C GLY A 150 15.82 -22.91 1.23
N PRO A 151 16.79 -23.69 1.75
CA PRO A 151 17.98 -23.14 2.36
C PRO A 151 18.96 -22.61 1.32
N LEU A 152 19.81 -21.66 1.71
CA LEU A 152 20.95 -21.26 0.89
C LEU A 152 21.99 -22.39 0.86
N PRO A 153 22.46 -22.82 -0.32
CA PRO A 153 23.48 -23.86 -0.41
C PRO A 153 24.83 -23.32 0.08
N LYS A 154 25.57 -24.12 0.85
CA LYS A 154 26.92 -23.78 1.34
C LYS A 154 27.91 -23.56 0.18
N GLU A 155 27.64 -24.18 -0.96
CA GLU A 155 28.40 -24.08 -2.21
C GLU A 155 28.46 -22.65 -2.76
N LEU A 156 27.57 -21.74 -2.34
CA LEU A 156 27.72 -20.30 -2.60
C LEU A 156 29.05 -19.75 -2.10
N GLY A 157 29.60 -20.31 -1.01
CA GLY A 157 30.91 -19.95 -0.47
C GLY A 157 32.10 -20.29 -1.39
N ASN A 158 31.89 -21.10 -2.44
CA ASN A 158 32.92 -21.46 -3.41
C ASN A 158 33.11 -20.38 -4.50
N LEU A 159 32.21 -19.39 -4.59
CA LEU A 159 32.30 -18.30 -5.56
C LEU A 159 33.29 -17.22 -5.12
N THR A 160 34.55 -17.56 -4.88
CA THR A 160 35.54 -16.67 -4.25
C THR A 160 35.85 -15.38 -5.04
N ASN A 161 35.38 -15.29 -6.29
CA ASN A 161 35.46 -14.08 -7.11
C ASN A 161 34.30 -13.10 -6.92
N LEU A 162 33.29 -13.47 -6.12
CA LEU A 162 32.06 -12.70 -5.98
C LEU A 162 32.31 -11.34 -5.32
N VAL A 163 31.78 -10.30 -5.95
CA VAL A 163 31.84 -8.89 -5.53
C VAL A 163 30.47 -8.43 -5.05
N SER A 164 29.39 -8.88 -5.70
CA SER A 164 28.01 -8.53 -5.34
C SER A 164 27.09 -9.75 -5.34
N LEU A 165 26.36 -9.94 -4.24
CA LEU A 165 25.35 -10.96 -4.07
C LEU A 165 23.98 -10.32 -3.78
N GLY A 166 23.04 -10.47 -4.71
CA GLY A 166 21.66 -10.02 -4.54
C GLY A 166 20.68 -11.19 -4.57
N ILE A 167 20.10 -11.53 -3.42
CA ILE A 167 19.11 -12.60 -3.28
C ILE A 167 17.86 -12.16 -2.50
N GLY A 168 17.77 -10.88 -2.13
CA GLY A 168 16.64 -10.31 -1.38
C GLY A 168 15.28 -10.48 -2.08
N SER A 169 14.20 -10.33 -1.32
CA SER A 169 12.81 -10.51 -1.78
C SER A 169 12.59 -11.87 -2.44
N ASN A 170 12.85 -12.93 -1.67
CA ASN A 170 12.62 -14.33 -2.02
C ASN A 170 11.94 -15.04 -0.84
N LYS A 171 11.79 -16.36 -0.92
CA LYS A 171 11.13 -17.22 0.08
C LYS A 171 12.09 -18.27 0.65
N PHE A 172 13.36 -17.90 0.85
CA PHE A 172 14.35 -18.78 1.48
C PHE A 172 13.96 -19.08 2.94
N ASN A 173 14.67 -20.03 3.54
CA ASN A 173 14.54 -20.37 4.95
C ASN A 173 15.89 -20.78 5.54
N GLY A 174 15.92 -20.98 6.86
CA GLY A 174 17.13 -21.36 7.57
C GLY A 174 18.11 -20.19 7.74
N SER A 175 19.32 -20.51 8.19
CA SER A 175 20.36 -19.52 8.48
C SER A 175 21.28 -19.26 7.29
N LEU A 176 22.02 -18.16 7.36
CA LEU A 176 23.14 -17.92 6.45
C LEU A 176 24.20 -19.04 6.62
N PRO A 177 24.68 -19.67 5.54
CA PRO A 177 25.79 -20.63 5.61
C PRO A 177 27.07 -19.94 6.08
N SER A 178 27.84 -20.61 6.95
CA SER A 178 29.11 -20.08 7.45
C SER A 178 30.16 -19.89 6.34
N GLU A 179 30.05 -20.67 5.27
CA GLU A 179 30.92 -20.70 4.10
C GLU A 179 30.85 -19.39 3.30
N LEU A 180 29.81 -18.56 3.49
CA LEU A 180 29.78 -17.21 2.93
C LEU A 180 30.95 -16.34 3.43
N GLY A 181 31.56 -16.67 4.58
CA GLY A 181 32.79 -16.02 5.06
C GLY A 181 34.00 -16.20 4.13
N ASN A 182 33.98 -17.17 3.22
CA ASN A 182 35.06 -17.40 2.25
C ASN A 182 35.09 -16.36 1.11
N LEU A 183 34.05 -15.55 0.96
CA LEU A 183 33.88 -14.59 -0.13
C LEU A 183 34.68 -13.31 0.10
N ALA A 184 36.01 -13.41 0.24
CA ALA A 184 36.90 -12.31 0.63
C ALA A 184 36.90 -11.09 -0.34
N LYS A 185 36.32 -11.22 -1.54
CA LYS A 185 36.14 -10.12 -2.49
C LYS A 185 34.78 -9.42 -2.39
N LEU A 186 33.87 -9.92 -1.56
CA LEU A 186 32.50 -9.43 -1.49
C LEU A 186 32.46 -8.01 -0.92
N GLU A 187 31.79 -7.13 -1.66
CA GLU A 187 31.61 -5.72 -1.30
C GLU A 187 30.14 -5.41 -0.99
N GLN A 188 29.22 -6.14 -1.62
CA GLN A 188 27.78 -5.85 -1.55
C GLN A 188 26.98 -7.13 -1.29
N MET A 189 26.12 -7.09 -0.28
CA MET A 189 25.21 -8.17 0.03
C MET A 189 23.80 -7.61 0.24
N TYR A 190 22.88 -7.99 -0.66
CA TYR A 190 21.48 -7.61 -0.64
C TYR A 190 20.60 -8.82 -0.35
N ILE A 191 20.14 -8.92 0.90
CA ILE A 191 19.36 -10.03 1.44
C ILE A 191 18.10 -9.57 2.17
N ASP A 192 17.62 -8.34 1.96
CA ASP A 192 16.36 -7.88 2.56
C ASP A 192 15.18 -8.78 2.14
N SER A 193 14.22 -9.01 3.02
CA SER A 193 12.99 -9.74 2.70
C SER A 193 13.24 -11.14 2.11
N ALA A 194 14.33 -11.81 2.47
CA ALA A 194 14.75 -13.09 1.88
C ALA A 194 14.13 -14.32 2.58
N GLY A 195 13.62 -14.17 3.81
CA GLY A 195 13.11 -15.27 4.64
C GLY A 195 14.19 -15.97 5.47
N LEU A 196 15.37 -15.35 5.60
CA LEU A 196 16.50 -15.88 6.35
C LEU A 196 16.28 -15.74 7.87
N SER A 197 16.95 -16.57 8.66
CA SER A 197 16.73 -16.66 10.11
C SER A 197 18.02 -17.00 10.87
N GLY A 198 17.95 -17.08 12.20
CA GLY A 198 19.08 -17.44 13.06
C GLY A 198 20.11 -16.31 13.22
N PRO A 199 21.23 -16.55 13.91
CA PRO A 199 22.25 -15.53 14.11
C PRO A 199 23.08 -15.26 12.85
N LEU A 200 23.67 -14.06 12.74
CA LEU A 200 24.69 -13.78 11.74
C LEU A 200 25.96 -14.60 12.06
N PRO A 201 26.52 -15.39 11.10
CA PRO A 201 27.67 -16.25 11.36
C PRO A 201 28.96 -15.46 11.67
N ALA A 202 29.73 -15.91 12.67
CA ALA A 202 31.01 -15.29 13.04
C ALA A 202 32.06 -15.32 11.92
N SER A 203 31.95 -16.27 10.97
CA SER A 203 32.82 -16.36 9.79
C SER A 203 32.68 -15.17 8.84
N LEU A 204 31.58 -14.40 8.90
CA LEU A 204 31.44 -13.18 8.11
C LEU A 204 32.46 -12.11 8.51
N SER A 205 33.11 -12.22 9.68
CA SER A 205 34.21 -11.33 10.08
C SER A 205 35.35 -11.28 9.04
N SER A 206 35.52 -12.32 8.22
CA SER A 206 36.50 -12.37 7.12
C SER A 206 36.16 -11.49 5.92
N LEU A 207 34.94 -10.95 5.81
CA LEU A 207 34.47 -10.14 4.68
C LEU A 207 34.94 -8.67 4.77
N THR A 208 36.25 -8.47 4.79
CA THR A 208 36.88 -7.16 5.08
C THR A 208 36.67 -6.09 4.00
N LYS A 209 36.15 -6.46 2.81
CA LYS A 209 35.83 -5.54 1.72
C LYS A 209 34.38 -5.05 1.69
N MET A 210 33.57 -5.47 2.65
CA MET A 210 32.15 -5.11 2.71
C MET A 210 31.94 -3.59 2.77
N LYS A 211 31.07 -3.11 1.89
CA LYS A 211 30.62 -1.72 1.76
C LYS A 211 29.12 -1.58 2.00
N ILE A 212 28.33 -2.54 1.51
CA ILE A 212 26.87 -2.49 1.61
C ILE A 212 26.34 -3.80 2.15
N LEU A 213 25.60 -3.73 3.26
CA LEU A 213 24.81 -4.85 3.78
C LEU A 213 23.37 -4.41 4.01
N TRP A 214 22.46 -4.93 3.17
CA TRP A 214 21.02 -4.75 3.38
C TRP A 214 20.39 -6.10 3.72
N ALA A 215 19.81 -6.19 4.92
CA ALA A 215 19.29 -7.43 5.48
C ALA A 215 18.02 -7.21 6.32
N SER A 216 17.23 -6.20 5.98
CA SER A 216 15.96 -5.87 6.63
C SER A 216 14.89 -6.94 6.36
N ASP A 217 13.84 -6.98 7.19
CA ASP A 217 12.69 -7.89 7.01
C ASP A 217 13.10 -9.37 6.84
N ASN A 218 13.95 -9.84 7.74
CA ASN A 218 14.25 -11.26 7.93
C ASN A 218 13.92 -11.64 9.39
N ASP A 219 14.20 -12.88 9.77
CA ASP A 219 14.05 -13.38 11.13
C ASP A 219 15.44 -13.61 11.78
N PHE A 220 16.42 -12.74 11.49
CA PHE A 220 17.74 -12.82 12.13
C PHE A 220 17.62 -12.58 13.64
N THR A 221 18.30 -13.41 14.43
CA THR A 221 18.23 -13.44 15.89
C THR A 221 19.60 -13.16 16.54
N GLY A 222 19.63 -13.07 17.87
CA GLY A 222 20.86 -12.82 18.63
C GLY A 222 21.30 -11.36 18.52
N GLN A 223 22.51 -11.07 18.97
CA GLN A 223 23.04 -9.70 18.92
C GLN A 223 23.60 -9.38 17.52
N ILE A 224 23.55 -8.10 17.15
CA ILE A 224 24.30 -7.59 16.00
C ILE A 224 25.80 -7.75 16.32
N PRO A 225 26.58 -8.53 15.54
CA PRO A 225 27.96 -8.85 15.92
C PRO A 225 28.92 -7.66 15.83
N ASP A 226 29.85 -7.59 16.79
CA ASP A 226 30.84 -6.51 16.90
C ASP A 226 31.77 -6.40 15.68
N TYR A 227 32.02 -7.51 14.98
CA TYR A 227 32.90 -7.53 13.80
C TYR A 227 32.39 -6.64 12.67
N ILE A 228 31.09 -6.29 12.64
CA ILE A 228 30.54 -5.36 11.64
C ILE A 228 31.24 -4.00 11.73
N GLY A 229 31.65 -3.57 12.93
CA GLY A 229 32.43 -2.35 13.15
C GLY A 229 33.87 -2.41 12.60
N SER A 230 34.34 -3.57 12.12
CA SER A 230 35.66 -3.71 11.48
C SER A 230 35.63 -3.55 9.96
N TRP A 231 34.45 -3.49 9.36
CA TRP A 231 34.27 -3.32 7.92
C TRP A 231 34.34 -1.84 7.51
N SER A 232 34.31 -1.58 6.20
CA SER A 232 34.30 -0.23 5.62
C SER A 232 32.93 0.10 5.00
N LEU A 233 31.87 -0.08 5.79
CA LEU A 233 30.49 0.10 5.31
C LEU A 233 30.15 1.55 4.99
N THR A 234 29.39 1.74 3.91
CA THR A 234 28.66 2.96 3.56
C THR A 234 27.16 2.84 3.88
N GLU A 235 26.59 1.64 3.79
CA GLU A 235 25.17 1.39 4.08
C GLU A 235 24.95 0.11 4.90
N LEU A 236 24.13 0.23 5.96
CA LEU A 236 23.72 -0.87 6.81
C LEU A 236 22.21 -0.82 7.10
N ARG A 237 21.47 -1.88 6.74
CA ARG A 237 20.03 -2.00 6.99
C ARG A 237 19.66 -3.31 7.69
N PHE A 238 19.03 -3.21 8.86
CA PHE A 238 18.63 -4.32 9.71
C PHE A 238 17.21 -4.18 10.30
N GLN A 239 16.38 -3.28 9.78
CA GLN A 239 15.02 -3.07 10.30
C GLN A 239 14.16 -4.33 10.17
N GLY A 240 13.20 -4.55 11.08
CA GLY A 240 12.25 -5.66 10.97
C GLY A 240 12.86 -7.06 11.16
N ASN A 241 13.97 -7.17 11.88
CA ASN A 241 14.56 -8.43 12.32
C ASN A 241 14.16 -8.77 13.77
N SER A 242 14.72 -9.84 14.32
CA SER A 242 14.57 -10.25 15.72
C SER A 242 15.88 -10.11 16.51
N PHE A 243 16.70 -9.11 16.16
CA PHE A 243 17.96 -8.84 16.87
C PHE A 243 17.71 -8.41 18.32
N GLU A 244 18.64 -8.80 19.19
CA GLU A 244 18.66 -8.45 20.60
C GLU A 244 19.68 -7.34 20.87
N GLY A 245 19.37 -6.51 21.87
CA GLY A 245 20.22 -5.40 22.28
C GLY A 245 21.42 -5.83 23.13
N PRO A 246 22.41 -4.94 23.28
CA PRO A 246 22.43 -3.58 22.75
C PRO A 246 22.93 -3.51 21.30
N ILE A 247 22.66 -2.39 20.60
CA ILE A 247 23.38 -2.04 19.37
C ILE A 247 24.88 -1.91 19.71
N PRO A 248 25.78 -2.57 18.97
CA PRO A 248 27.20 -2.63 19.32
C PRO A 248 27.89 -1.28 19.16
N ALA A 249 28.64 -0.86 20.18
CA ALA A 249 29.37 0.40 20.18
C ALA A 249 30.47 0.45 19.11
N THR A 250 30.93 -0.71 18.61
CA THR A 250 31.92 -0.81 17.52
C THR A 250 31.43 -0.22 16.21
N LEU A 251 30.12 0.00 16.03
CA LEU A 251 29.60 0.73 14.86
C LEU A 251 30.13 2.17 14.79
N SER A 252 30.59 2.75 15.89
CA SER A 252 31.27 4.06 15.90
C SER A 252 32.54 4.11 15.03
N ASN A 253 33.13 2.95 14.70
CA ASN A 253 34.30 2.86 13.82
C ASN A 253 33.96 3.05 12.33
N LEU A 254 32.67 2.96 11.95
CA LEU A 254 32.21 3.06 10.57
C LEU A 254 32.12 4.52 10.11
N ALA A 255 33.26 5.21 10.04
CA ALA A 255 33.35 6.63 9.73
C ALA A 255 32.84 7.01 8.32
N GLN A 256 32.78 6.04 7.39
CA GLN A 256 32.28 6.24 6.02
C GLN A 256 30.78 5.92 5.88
N LEU A 257 30.11 5.52 6.96
CA LEU A 257 28.70 5.13 6.91
C LEU A 257 27.81 6.35 6.66
N THR A 258 27.02 6.29 5.60
CA THR A 258 26.09 7.35 5.19
C THR A 258 24.64 7.01 5.50
N SER A 259 24.29 5.71 5.52
CA SER A 259 22.95 5.22 5.88
C SER A 259 23.04 4.12 6.93
N LEU A 260 22.50 4.40 8.12
CA LEU A 260 22.31 3.42 9.19
C LEU A 260 20.82 3.26 9.48
N ARG A 261 20.30 2.06 9.30
CA ARG A 261 18.89 1.73 9.57
C ARG A 261 18.79 0.48 10.43
N ILE A 262 18.56 0.66 11.71
CA ILE A 262 18.32 -0.42 12.67
C ILE A 262 16.96 -0.16 13.32
N GLY A 263 16.19 -1.21 13.55
CA GLY A 263 14.95 -1.06 14.29
C GLY A 263 14.45 -2.35 14.89
N ASP A 264 13.44 -2.21 15.74
CA ASP A 264 12.67 -3.32 16.28
C ASP A 264 13.51 -4.26 17.19
N ILE A 265 14.46 -3.68 17.93
CA ILE A 265 15.23 -4.37 18.99
C ILE A 265 14.42 -4.34 20.28
N LEU A 266 13.68 -5.44 20.53
CA LEU A 266 12.72 -5.54 21.63
C LEU A 266 13.30 -6.21 22.89
N ASN A 267 14.32 -7.05 22.74
CA ASN A 267 14.90 -7.86 23.82
C ASN A 267 16.36 -7.45 24.10
N GLY A 268 16.95 -7.97 25.18
CA GLY A 268 18.32 -7.66 25.60
C GLY A 268 18.43 -6.33 26.36
N SER A 269 19.68 -5.83 26.47
CA SER A 269 19.98 -4.55 27.15
C SER A 269 19.65 -3.34 26.28
N SER A 270 19.36 -2.20 26.93
CA SER A 270 19.11 -0.93 26.23
C SER A 270 20.33 -0.47 25.42
N SER A 271 20.05 0.08 24.24
CA SER A 271 21.07 0.66 23.36
C SER A 271 21.36 2.11 23.74
N SER A 272 22.62 2.54 23.63
CA SER A 272 23.01 3.95 23.78
C SER A 272 23.22 4.61 22.42
N LEU A 273 22.96 5.91 22.31
CA LEU A 273 23.25 6.74 21.14
C LEU A 273 24.71 7.22 21.08
N ALA A 274 25.51 7.00 22.12
CA ALA A 274 26.86 7.57 22.22
C ALA A 274 27.76 7.25 21.02
N PHE A 275 27.61 6.08 20.39
CA PHE A 275 28.39 5.66 19.24
C PHE A 275 28.22 6.57 18.01
N VAL A 276 27.09 7.28 17.91
CA VAL A 276 26.75 8.16 16.78
C VAL A 276 27.65 9.39 16.71
N ASN A 277 28.24 9.83 17.83
CA ASN A 277 29.07 11.05 17.90
C ASN A 277 30.28 11.03 16.95
N ASN A 278 30.75 9.85 16.54
CA ASN A 278 31.90 9.68 15.65
C ASN A 278 31.50 9.44 14.18
N MET A 279 30.21 9.30 13.88
CA MET A 279 29.70 8.89 12.58
C MET A 279 29.32 10.10 11.71
N THR A 280 30.29 10.98 11.44
CA THR A 280 30.06 12.31 10.86
C THR A 280 29.58 12.31 9.40
N SER A 281 29.77 11.19 8.69
CA SER A 281 29.31 11.01 7.30
C SER A 281 27.83 10.63 7.20
N LEU A 282 27.13 10.41 8.32
CA LEU A 282 25.72 10.00 8.31
C LEU A 282 24.84 11.06 7.64
N SER A 283 24.09 10.60 6.64
CA SER A 283 23.01 11.35 6.01
C SER A 283 21.64 10.81 6.42
N THR A 284 21.53 9.50 6.65
CA THR A 284 20.30 8.85 7.13
C THR A 284 20.60 8.06 8.39
N LEU A 285 19.93 8.41 9.49
CA LEU A 285 19.98 7.67 10.74
C LEU A 285 18.56 7.28 11.18
N VAL A 286 18.27 5.98 11.14
CA VAL A 286 17.01 5.41 11.61
C VAL A 286 17.33 4.40 12.71
N LEU A 287 16.98 4.73 13.95
CA LEU A 287 17.12 3.88 15.14
C LEU A 287 15.78 3.79 15.88
N ARG A 288 14.75 3.33 15.16
CA ARG A 288 13.38 3.30 15.68
C ARG A 288 13.13 2.04 16.51
N ASN A 289 12.35 2.15 17.59
CA ASN A 289 11.95 0.97 18.37
C ASN A 289 13.15 0.13 18.86
N CYS A 290 14.17 0.79 19.40
CA CYS A 290 15.45 0.20 19.81
C CYS A 290 15.71 0.25 21.33
N ARG A 291 14.69 0.58 22.14
CA ARG A 291 14.76 0.71 23.61
C ARG A 291 15.83 1.69 24.09
N ILE A 292 16.07 2.74 23.32
CA ILE A 292 17.04 3.80 23.64
C ILE A 292 16.43 4.75 24.67
N SER A 293 17.13 5.02 25.76
CA SER A 293 16.66 5.90 26.85
C SER A 293 17.51 7.16 27.08
N ASP A 294 18.51 7.36 26.23
CA ASP A 294 19.47 8.45 26.34
C ASP A 294 18.80 9.83 26.21
N LYS A 295 19.50 10.88 26.63
CA LYS A 295 19.11 12.27 26.35
C LYS A 295 19.70 12.69 25.00
N LEU A 296 18.94 13.42 24.19
CA LEU A 296 19.45 13.95 22.92
C LEU A 296 20.64 14.89 23.11
N SER A 297 20.76 15.56 24.26
CA SER A 297 21.90 16.41 24.61
C SER A 297 23.23 15.65 24.79
N SER A 298 23.21 14.31 24.81
CA SER A 298 24.43 13.48 24.80
C SER A 298 25.12 13.43 23.44
N ILE A 299 24.43 13.91 22.39
CA ILE A 299 24.92 13.90 21.02
C ILE A 299 25.31 15.31 20.60
N ASP A 300 26.52 15.45 20.09
CA ASP A 300 26.99 16.67 19.48
C ASP A 300 26.54 16.73 18.02
N PHE A 301 25.29 17.12 17.81
CA PHE A 301 24.69 17.23 16.48
C PHE A 301 25.44 18.18 15.54
N SER A 302 26.25 19.11 16.05
CA SER A 302 27.03 20.03 15.21
C SER A 302 28.02 19.30 14.30
N LYS A 303 28.41 18.07 14.65
CA LYS A 303 29.28 17.20 13.85
C LYS A 303 28.55 16.44 12.74
N LEU A 304 27.23 16.31 12.81
CA LEU A 304 26.40 15.54 11.87
C LEU A 304 25.86 16.45 10.75
N THR A 305 26.77 17.16 10.08
CA THR A 305 26.42 18.22 9.13
C THR A 305 25.75 17.71 7.85
N SER A 306 25.92 16.42 7.51
CA SER A 306 25.33 15.78 6.33
C SER A 306 23.95 15.16 6.58
N LEU A 307 23.46 15.19 7.83
CA LEU A 307 22.25 14.49 8.25
C LEU A 307 21.01 15.10 7.58
N ASP A 308 20.34 14.32 6.73
CA ASP A 308 19.10 14.65 5.99
C ASP A 308 17.86 14.10 6.69
N LEU A 309 17.98 12.90 7.26
CA LEU A 309 16.91 12.20 7.95
C LEU A 309 17.39 11.65 9.29
N LEU A 310 16.68 12.02 10.36
CA LEU A 310 16.82 11.43 11.69
C LEU A 310 15.48 10.86 12.16
N ASP A 311 15.46 9.55 12.41
CA ASP A 311 14.31 8.86 12.99
C ASP A 311 14.74 8.11 14.25
N LEU A 312 14.31 8.61 15.40
CA LEU A 312 14.49 7.97 16.72
C LEU A 312 13.13 7.65 17.35
N SER A 313 12.10 7.48 16.53
CA SER A 313 10.74 7.24 17.00
C SER A 313 10.60 5.91 17.77
N PHE A 314 9.59 5.82 18.63
CA PHE A 314 9.26 4.62 19.42
C PHE A 314 10.38 4.17 20.37
N ASN A 315 11.06 5.11 21.01
CA ASN A 315 12.08 4.83 22.03
C ASN A 315 11.64 5.35 23.41
N ASN A 316 12.56 5.36 24.36
CA ASN A 316 12.38 5.88 25.72
C ASN A 316 13.21 7.16 25.94
N ILE A 317 13.51 7.90 24.88
CA ILE A 317 14.38 9.09 24.93
C ILE A 317 13.75 10.16 25.83
N THR A 318 14.57 10.79 26.67
CA THR A 318 14.13 11.80 27.65
C THR A 318 14.84 13.14 27.45
N GLY A 319 14.40 14.15 28.21
CA GLY A 319 15.01 15.48 28.20
C GLY A 319 14.40 16.41 27.15
N GLN A 320 15.06 17.53 26.91
CA GLN A 320 14.62 18.57 25.98
C GLN A 320 15.15 18.32 24.57
N VAL A 321 14.45 18.85 23.57
CA VAL A 321 14.90 18.87 22.17
C VAL A 321 16.02 19.93 22.04
N PRO A 322 17.26 19.55 21.66
CA PRO A 322 18.35 20.51 21.55
C PRO A 322 18.16 21.47 20.37
N GLN A 323 18.47 22.76 20.59
CA GLN A 323 18.44 23.78 19.51
C GLN A 323 19.44 23.44 18.38
N THR A 324 20.57 22.82 18.71
CA THR A 324 21.59 22.39 17.73
C THR A 324 21.06 21.37 16.72
N LEU A 325 20.19 20.45 17.16
CA LEU A 325 19.54 19.48 16.28
C LEU A 325 18.58 20.16 15.28
N LEU A 326 17.76 21.07 15.78
CA LEU A 326 16.78 21.77 14.94
C LEU A 326 17.42 22.76 13.97
N ASN A 327 18.61 23.27 14.26
CA ASN A 327 19.35 24.21 13.42
C ASN A 327 20.27 23.52 12.40
N LEU A 328 20.23 22.20 12.26
CA LEU A 328 21.02 21.51 11.24
C LEU A 328 20.57 21.94 9.83
N ASN A 329 21.52 22.41 9.04
CA ASN A 329 21.26 22.98 7.71
C ASN A 329 20.81 21.93 6.68
N SER A 330 21.21 20.67 6.84
CA SER A 330 20.91 19.59 5.89
C SER A 330 19.65 18.80 6.27
N LEU A 331 19.20 18.90 7.53
CA LEU A 331 18.14 18.06 8.07
C LEU A 331 16.78 18.46 7.49
N LYS A 332 16.09 17.51 6.86
CA LYS A 332 14.78 17.70 6.23
C LYS A 332 13.65 16.96 6.94
N PHE A 333 13.98 15.83 7.54
CA PHE A 333 13.05 14.92 8.22
C PHE A 333 13.55 14.62 9.63
N LEU A 334 12.74 14.96 10.62
CA LEU A 334 13.00 14.68 12.03
C LEU A 334 11.81 13.96 12.63
N PHE A 335 11.99 12.69 12.99
CA PHE A 335 10.96 11.88 13.63
C PHE A 335 11.40 11.46 15.03
N LEU A 336 10.74 12.05 16.03
CA LEU A 336 10.98 11.83 17.46
C LEU A 336 9.70 11.37 18.18
N GLY A 337 8.69 10.94 17.43
CA GLY A 337 7.41 10.48 17.96
C GLY A 337 7.55 9.28 18.89
N ASN A 338 6.60 9.11 19.81
CA ASN A 338 6.57 8.01 20.77
C ASN A 338 7.86 7.92 21.61
N ASN A 339 8.13 8.97 22.40
CA ASN A 339 9.25 9.07 23.33
C ASN A 339 8.78 9.70 24.66
N SER A 340 9.72 10.12 25.51
CA SER A 340 9.46 10.83 26.77
C SER A 340 10.14 12.21 26.81
N LEU A 341 10.22 12.88 25.65
CA LEU A 341 10.75 14.24 25.56
C LEU A 341 9.85 15.23 26.28
N SER A 342 10.43 16.24 26.93
CA SER A 342 9.72 17.21 27.76
C SER A 342 10.25 18.64 27.55
N GLY A 343 9.55 19.63 28.08
CA GLY A 343 9.92 21.04 27.95
C GLY A 343 9.40 21.65 26.64
N ASN A 344 9.91 22.83 26.32
CA ASN A 344 9.40 23.63 25.19
C ASN A 344 10.12 23.26 23.89
N LEU A 345 9.43 23.46 22.77
CA LEU A 345 10.08 23.43 21.46
C LEU A 345 11.01 24.64 21.31
N PRO A 346 12.21 24.47 20.74
CA PRO A 346 13.10 25.59 20.43
C PRO A 346 12.48 26.62 19.47
N SER A 347 12.91 27.88 19.61
CA SER A 347 12.26 29.04 18.99
C SER A 347 12.56 29.21 17.49
N SER A 348 13.58 28.52 16.98
CA SER A 348 13.94 28.54 15.56
C SER A 348 14.33 27.15 15.07
N ILE A 349 14.29 26.97 13.75
CA ILE A 349 14.71 25.77 13.04
C ILE A 349 15.57 26.16 11.83
N GLY A 350 16.38 25.23 11.33
CA GLY A 350 17.10 25.37 10.07
C GLY A 350 16.15 25.46 8.88
N SER A 351 16.56 26.15 7.83
CA SER A 351 15.71 26.45 6.65
C SER A 351 15.26 25.21 5.87
N SER A 352 16.06 24.13 5.89
CA SER A 352 15.76 22.86 5.21
C SER A 352 14.76 21.98 5.95
N LEU A 353 14.57 22.20 7.26
CA LEU A 353 13.77 21.33 8.10
C LEU A 353 12.28 21.60 7.87
N LYS A 354 11.58 20.62 7.26
CA LYS A 354 10.18 20.78 6.85
C LYS A 354 9.23 19.74 7.41
N ASN A 355 9.73 18.62 7.91
CA ASN A 355 8.91 17.51 8.39
C ASN A 355 9.36 17.13 9.80
N LEU A 356 8.53 17.42 10.80
CA LEU A 356 8.86 17.23 12.21
C LEU A 356 7.73 16.46 12.91
N ASP A 357 8.03 15.27 13.38
CA ASP A 357 7.12 14.50 14.23
C ASP A 357 7.62 14.50 15.68
N PHE A 358 6.82 15.07 16.56
CA PHE A 358 7.01 15.03 18.02
C PHE A 358 5.81 14.39 18.72
N SER A 359 4.98 13.65 17.99
CA SER A 359 3.78 13.05 18.57
C SER A 359 4.10 12.10 19.72
N TYR A 360 3.16 11.90 20.65
CA TYR A 360 3.32 11.00 21.80
C TYR A 360 4.58 11.29 22.63
N ASN A 361 4.71 12.54 23.09
CA ASN A 361 5.75 13.00 24.00
C ASN A 361 5.13 13.82 25.16
N GLN A 362 5.96 14.41 26.02
CA GLN A 362 5.56 15.23 27.16
C GLN A 362 5.92 16.72 26.94
N LEU A 363 6.06 17.15 25.68
CA LEU A 363 6.41 18.53 25.34
C LEU A 363 5.26 19.49 25.71
N SER A 364 5.62 20.73 26.02
CA SER A 364 4.70 21.75 26.53
C SER A 364 5.10 23.14 26.03
N GLY A 365 4.42 24.19 26.53
CA GLY A 365 4.72 25.58 26.20
C GLY A 365 3.90 26.09 25.02
N THR A 366 4.39 27.14 24.37
CA THR A 366 3.75 27.74 23.20
C THR A 366 4.23 27.07 21.92
N VAL A 367 3.35 27.01 20.91
CA VAL A 367 3.70 26.51 19.58
C VAL A 367 4.54 27.59 18.87
N PRO A 368 5.78 27.30 18.44
CA PRO A 368 6.62 28.29 17.77
C PRO A 368 6.05 28.77 16.44
N SER A 369 6.36 30.02 16.05
CA SER A 369 5.84 30.63 14.81
C SER A 369 6.29 29.94 13.53
N TRP A 370 7.47 29.32 13.51
CA TRP A 370 7.99 28.56 12.36
C TRP A 370 7.13 27.35 11.99
N ALA A 371 6.26 26.88 12.89
CA ALA A 371 5.40 25.74 12.64
C ALA A 371 4.42 25.95 11.48
N LYS A 372 4.15 27.21 11.09
CA LYS A 372 3.27 27.55 9.96
C LYS A 372 3.85 27.11 8.61
N ASP A 373 5.17 27.09 8.49
CA ASP A 373 5.88 26.81 7.24
C ASP A 373 6.44 25.37 7.19
N SER A 374 5.93 24.49 8.06
CA SER A 374 6.40 23.12 8.28
C SER A 374 5.24 22.14 8.43
N GLN A 375 5.47 20.87 8.07
CA GLN A 375 4.62 19.76 8.49
C GLN A 375 5.04 19.33 9.90
N LEU A 376 4.21 19.69 10.88
CA LEU A 376 4.48 19.47 12.30
C LEU A 376 3.39 18.58 12.92
N ASN A 377 3.80 17.46 13.51
CA ASN A 377 2.91 16.58 14.25
C ASN A 377 3.15 16.68 15.76
N LEU A 378 2.15 17.16 16.50
CA LEU A 378 2.17 17.35 17.95
C LEU A 378 1.11 16.51 18.69
N VAL A 379 0.51 15.52 18.04
CA VAL A 379 -0.52 14.67 18.64
C VAL A 379 -0.01 14.06 19.96
N THR A 380 -0.82 14.06 21.01
CA THR A 380 -0.51 13.53 22.35
C THR A 380 0.72 14.20 23.00
N ASN A 381 0.64 15.52 23.21
CA ASN A 381 1.57 16.33 24.02
C ASN A 381 0.82 17.22 25.03
N ASN A 382 1.50 18.11 25.74
CA ASN A 382 0.95 19.00 26.77
C ASN A 382 0.87 20.47 26.31
N PHE A 383 0.67 20.74 25.02
CA PHE A 383 0.50 22.12 24.54
C PHE A 383 -0.91 22.63 24.87
N VAL A 384 -1.02 23.93 25.12
CA VAL A 384 -2.31 24.59 25.35
C VAL A 384 -2.77 25.26 24.07
N ALA A 385 -4.02 25.01 23.67
CA ALA A 385 -4.62 25.69 22.53
C ALA A 385 -4.92 27.16 22.87
N ASP A 386 -4.31 28.06 22.12
CA ASP A 386 -4.46 29.51 22.23
C ASP A 386 -4.66 30.14 20.84
N SER A 387 -4.88 31.46 20.78
CA SER A 387 -5.09 32.15 19.50
C SER A 387 -3.88 32.05 18.56
N SER A 388 -2.66 32.01 19.11
CA SER A 388 -1.42 31.94 18.35
C SER A 388 -1.28 30.59 17.65
N SER A 389 -1.42 29.49 18.39
CA SER A 389 -1.35 28.12 17.88
C SER A 389 -2.48 27.78 16.92
N ASN A 390 -3.70 28.29 17.15
CA ASN A 390 -4.83 28.09 16.23
C ASN A 390 -4.67 28.77 14.87
N SER A 391 -3.78 29.76 14.77
CA SER A 391 -3.43 30.39 13.48
C SER A 391 -2.40 29.59 12.68
N VAL A 392 -1.81 28.56 13.29
CA VAL A 392 -0.66 27.81 12.76
C VAL A 392 -0.98 26.33 12.54
N LEU A 393 -1.76 25.71 13.44
CA LEU A 393 -2.07 24.29 13.40
C LEU A 393 -3.48 24.01 12.84
N PRO A 394 -3.74 22.78 12.33
CA PRO A 394 -5.07 22.40 11.85
C PRO A 394 -6.16 22.59 12.92
N THR A 395 -7.36 22.98 12.48
CA THR A 395 -8.52 23.13 13.38
C THR A 395 -8.77 21.84 14.17
N GLY A 396 -9.08 21.95 15.46
CA GLY A 396 -9.34 20.80 16.32
C GLY A 396 -8.10 20.06 16.83
N TRP A 397 -6.88 20.50 16.50
CA TRP A 397 -5.64 19.89 16.99
C TRP A 397 -5.57 19.77 18.52
N GLY A 398 -6.16 20.73 19.24
CA GLY A 398 -6.21 20.74 20.71
C GLY A 398 -6.92 19.50 21.28
N CYS A 399 -7.86 18.91 20.55
CA CYS A 399 -8.55 17.69 20.97
C CYS A 399 -7.67 16.44 20.91
N LEU A 400 -6.57 16.49 20.16
CA LEU A 400 -5.58 15.43 20.08
C LEU A 400 -4.40 15.64 21.05
N GLN A 401 -4.49 16.59 22.00
CA GLN A 401 -3.49 16.72 23.05
C GLN A 401 -3.64 15.63 24.13
N ARG A 402 -2.59 15.45 24.93
CA ARG A 402 -2.52 14.44 25.99
C ARG A 402 -3.71 14.59 26.93
N ASN A 403 -4.23 13.45 27.41
CA ASN A 403 -5.45 13.34 28.22
C ASN A 403 -6.75 13.78 27.53
N THR A 404 -6.72 13.97 26.19
CA THR A 404 -7.91 14.10 25.34
C THR A 404 -8.90 15.15 25.88
N PRO A 405 -8.50 16.43 25.90
CA PRO A 405 -9.17 17.46 26.70
C PRO A 405 -10.58 17.82 26.21
N CYS A 406 -10.92 17.51 24.96
CA CYS A 406 -12.22 17.83 24.39
C CYS A 406 -13.31 16.86 24.86
N PHE A 407 -14.51 17.40 25.13
CA PHE A 407 -15.74 16.64 25.36
C PHE A 407 -15.70 15.64 26.53
N LEU A 408 -14.78 15.79 27.48
CA LEU A 408 -14.69 14.96 28.67
C LEU A 408 -16.00 15.02 29.48
N GLY A 409 -16.69 13.89 29.57
CA GLY A 409 -18.00 13.78 30.24
C GLY A 409 -19.18 14.38 29.47
N LEU A 410 -18.97 14.93 28.27
CA LEU A 410 -19.98 15.58 27.45
C LEU A 410 -19.94 15.04 26.00
N PRO A 411 -20.31 13.77 25.77
CA PRO A 411 -20.20 13.14 24.46
C PRO A 411 -21.00 13.90 23.40
N GLN A 412 -20.43 13.97 22.20
CA GLN A 412 -21.03 14.65 21.03
C GLN A 412 -21.42 13.67 19.92
N SER A 413 -20.90 12.46 19.95
CA SER A 413 -21.17 11.43 18.94
C SER A 413 -21.33 10.06 19.59
N SER A 414 -22.16 9.21 19.00
CA SER A 414 -22.35 7.85 19.46
C SER A 414 -21.58 6.83 18.63
N SER A 415 -21.13 7.19 17.43
CA SER A 415 -20.30 6.38 16.52
C SER A 415 -19.51 7.28 15.57
N PHE A 416 -18.54 6.70 14.87
CA PHE A 416 -17.94 7.33 13.68
C PHE A 416 -17.56 6.26 12.65
N ALA A 417 -17.47 6.67 11.39
CA ALA A 417 -17.04 5.82 10.29
C ALA A 417 -16.29 6.67 9.25
N VAL A 418 -15.21 6.13 8.69
CA VAL A 418 -14.27 6.84 7.82
C VAL A 418 -13.97 6.01 6.58
N ASP A 419 -14.12 6.62 5.40
CA ASP A 419 -13.67 6.11 4.11
C ASP A 419 -12.26 6.68 3.82
N SER A 420 -11.25 5.85 4.06
CA SER A 420 -9.84 6.23 4.18
C SER A 420 -9.22 6.55 2.83
N GLY A 421 -8.85 7.82 2.62
CA GLY A 421 -8.26 8.31 1.37
C GLY A 421 -9.28 8.74 0.30
N SER A 422 -10.57 8.63 0.60
CA SER A 422 -11.64 9.02 -0.32
C SER A 422 -12.00 10.50 -0.21
N ARG A 423 -12.47 11.09 -1.32
CA ARG A 423 -12.92 12.48 -1.41
C ARG A 423 -14.42 12.68 -1.24
N ARG A 424 -15.17 11.59 -1.10
CA ARG A 424 -16.63 11.64 -1.02
C ARG A 424 -17.10 10.70 0.08
N PRO A 425 -18.06 11.13 0.91
CA PRO A 425 -18.65 10.23 1.89
C PRO A 425 -19.51 9.16 1.20
N VAL A 426 -19.61 8.00 1.83
CA VAL A 426 -20.34 6.83 1.31
C VAL A 426 -21.26 6.27 2.39
N SER A 427 -22.46 5.85 2.02
CA SER A 427 -23.33 5.08 2.92
C SER A 427 -23.06 3.59 2.72
N GLY A 428 -22.65 2.90 3.77
CA GLY A 428 -22.38 1.47 3.74
C GLY A 428 -23.64 0.63 3.87
N SER A 429 -23.54 -0.64 3.49
CA SER A 429 -24.59 -1.66 3.66
C SER A 429 -24.92 -1.95 5.13
N ASP A 430 -24.03 -1.56 6.06
CA ASP A 430 -24.21 -1.63 7.50
C ASP A 430 -25.01 -0.45 8.09
N ASN A 431 -25.56 0.43 7.24
CA ASN A 431 -26.21 1.70 7.59
C ASN A 431 -25.28 2.76 8.23
N SER A 432 -23.97 2.53 8.24
CA SER A 432 -23.01 3.54 8.66
C SER A 432 -22.82 4.59 7.55
N PHE A 433 -22.68 5.85 7.95
CA PHE A 433 -22.29 6.93 7.05
C PHE A 433 -20.79 7.16 7.18
N TYR A 434 -20.03 6.68 6.20
CA TYR A 434 -18.58 6.82 6.16
C TYR A 434 -18.21 8.22 5.69
N GLU A 435 -17.63 9.01 6.58
CA GLU A 435 -17.11 10.34 6.29
C GLU A 435 -15.83 10.23 5.45
N SER A 436 -15.60 11.18 4.54
CA SER A 436 -14.42 11.18 3.66
C SER A 436 -13.15 11.57 4.41
N ASP A 437 -12.07 10.83 4.21
CA ASP A 437 -10.72 11.19 4.62
C ASP A 437 -9.87 11.62 3.41
N ASP A 438 -10.07 12.86 2.97
CA ASP A 438 -9.36 13.48 1.84
C ASP A 438 -8.18 14.36 2.28
N ALA A 439 -7.81 14.28 3.56
CA ALA A 439 -6.74 15.07 4.12
C ALA A 439 -5.43 14.85 3.36
N SER A 440 -4.79 15.96 2.95
CA SER A 440 -3.45 15.96 2.37
C SER A 440 -2.42 15.75 3.48
N LEU A 441 -2.21 14.49 3.84
CA LEU A 441 -1.25 14.09 4.86
C LEU A 441 0.11 13.82 4.21
N GLY A 442 1.16 14.35 4.83
CA GLY A 442 2.55 14.07 4.49
C GLY A 442 3.31 13.39 5.63
N PRO A 443 4.66 13.41 5.60
CA PRO A 443 5.52 12.61 6.49
C PRO A 443 5.38 12.88 7.99
N ALA A 444 4.87 14.04 8.40
CA ALA A 444 4.63 14.35 9.80
C ALA A 444 3.40 15.26 9.90
N SER A 445 2.22 14.65 9.87
CA SER A 445 0.97 15.40 9.75
C SER A 445 -0.17 14.74 10.50
N PHE A 446 -1.19 15.54 10.78
CA PHE A 446 -2.44 15.08 11.33
C PHE A 446 -3.59 15.98 10.85
N TYR A 447 -4.80 15.46 10.95
CA TYR A 447 -6.03 16.13 10.58
C TYR A 447 -7.11 15.81 11.61
N VAL A 448 -7.96 16.79 11.89
CA VAL A 448 -9.17 16.60 12.68
C VAL A 448 -10.34 17.18 11.89
N THR A 449 -11.44 16.45 11.85
CA THR A 449 -12.66 16.90 11.18
C THR A 449 -13.18 18.21 11.75
N GLY A 450 -13.88 18.99 10.92
CA GLY A 450 -14.48 20.25 11.37
C GLY A 450 -15.50 20.09 12.50
N ALA A 451 -16.27 18.99 12.51
CA ALA A 451 -17.18 18.64 13.60
C ALA A 451 -16.48 17.95 14.79
N GLN A 452 -15.16 17.72 14.70
CA GLN A 452 -14.32 17.07 15.70
C GLN A 452 -14.86 15.71 16.16
N THR A 453 -15.40 14.92 15.22
CA THR A 453 -15.92 13.56 15.46
C THR A 453 -14.82 12.51 15.34
N TRP A 454 -13.89 12.74 14.42
CA TRP A 454 -12.70 11.91 14.24
C TRP A 454 -11.49 12.71 13.78
N GLY A 455 -10.31 12.11 13.90
CA GLY A 455 -9.05 12.62 13.37
C GLY A 455 -8.11 11.50 12.91
N VAL A 456 -7.05 11.87 12.21
CA VAL A 456 -6.04 10.96 11.67
C VAL A 456 -4.65 11.57 11.84
N SER A 457 -3.63 10.74 12.11
CA SER A 457 -2.23 11.12 12.18
C SER A 457 -1.38 10.17 11.36
N ASN A 458 -0.47 10.72 10.55
CA ASN A 458 0.42 9.99 9.68
C ASN A 458 1.88 10.39 9.91
N VAL A 459 2.75 9.39 10.02
CA VAL A 459 4.17 9.57 10.31
C VAL A 459 5.04 8.71 9.39
N GLY A 460 6.18 9.28 8.99
CA GLY A 460 7.31 8.61 8.36
C GLY A 460 7.51 9.00 6.91
N ARG A 461 8.68 8.65 6.36
CA ARG A 461 9.04 8.82 4.96
C ARG A 461 9.26 7.45 4.33
N PHE A 462 8.68 7.23 3.14
CA PHE A 462 8.93 6.01 2.38
C PHE A 462 10.42 5.88 2.03
N MET A 463 10.96 4.69 2.26
CA MET A 463 12.35 4.34 1.97
C MET A 463 12.62 4.52 0.47
N ASP A 464 13.58 5.38 0.16
CA ASP A 464 14.16 5.60 -1.17
C ASP A 464 13.14 5.94 -2.29
N ALA A 465 11.92 6.34 -1.92
CA ALA A 465 10.87 6.79 -2.83
C ALA A 465 10.84 8.31 -2.89
N GLN A 466 11.18 8.89 -4.05
CA GLN A 466 11.19 10.35 -4.25
C GLN A 466 9.77 10.96 -4.17
N ASN A 467 8.76 10.28 -4.71
CA ASN A 467 7.36 10.72 -4.76
C ASN A 467 6.41 9.66 -4.17
N GLY A 468 6.66 9.23 -2.94
CA GLY A 468 5.79 8.25 -2.26
C GLY A 468 4.37 8.78 -2.06
N SER A 469 3.37 7.96 -2.39
CA SER A 469 1.95 8.31 -2.19
C SER A 469 1.45 7.78 -0.85
N TYR A 470 0.70 8.60 -0.12
CA TYR A 470 0.01 8.19 1.11
C TYR A 470 -1.42 7.70 0.85
N ILE A 471 -1.86 7.66 -0.41
CA ILE A 471 -3.15 7.13 -0.84
C ILE A 471 -2.91 6.28 -2.08
N ILE A 472 -3.48 5.08 -2.08
CA ILE A 472 -3.50 4.20 -3.26
C ILE A 472 -4.93 4.08 -3.76
N TYR A 473 -5.07 3.86 -5.07
CA TYR A 473 -6.36 3.82 -5.75
C TYR A 473 -6.45 2.66 -6.74
N SER A 474 -7.62 2.04 -6.81
CA SER A 474 -7.99 1.14 -7.89
C SER A 474 -9.43 1.35 -8.35
N SER A 475 -9.64 1.24 -9.67
CA SER A 475 -10.96 1.25 -10.30
C SER A 475 -11.56 -0.15 -10.45
N ARG A 476 -10.87 -1.21 -10.02
CA ARG A 476 -11.36 -2.59 -10.13
C ARG A 476 -12.48 -2.89 -9.15
N GLN A 477 -13.25 -3.92 -9.45
CA GLN A 477 -14.24 -4.46 -8.51
C GLN A 477 -13.53 -5.25 -7.40
N PHE A 478 -14.09 -5.15 -6.20
CA PHE A 478 -13.60 -5.85 -5.02
C PHE A 478 -14.55 -6.99 -4.65
N LEU A 479 -13.96 -8.16 -4.39
CA LEU A 479 -14.67 -9.36 -3.97
C LEU A 479 -14.90 -9.36 -2.45
N ASN A 480 -15.82 -10.21 -1.99
CA ASN A 480 -16.15 -10.40 -0.56
C ASN A 480 -16.68 -9.14 0.15
N THR A 481 -17.34 -8.25 -0.60
CA THR A 481 -17.98 -7.05 -0.05
C THR A 481 -19.19 -6.65 -0.90
N LEU A 482 -20.19 -6.03 -0.26
CA LEU A 482 -21.29 -5.34 -0.93
C LEU A 482 -20.98 -3.85 -1.15
N ASP A 483 -19.95 -3.33 -0.47
CA ASP A 483 -19.59 -1.92 -0.41
C ASP A 483 -18.32 -1.63 -1.21
N THR A 484 -18.30 -1.97 -2.50
CA THR A 484 -17.11 -1.86 -3.36
C THR A 484 -16.49 -0.46 -3.37
N GLU A 485 -17.30 0.59 -3.23
CA GLU A 485 -16.82 1.99 -3.20
C GLU A 485 -15.81 2.26 -2.07
N LEU A 486 -15.99 1.63 -0.90
CA LEU A 486 -15.11 1.82 0.27
C LEU A 486 -13.69 1.29 0.04
N PHE A 487 -13.49 0.43 -0.97
CA PHE A 487 -12.20 -0.23 -1.22
C PHE A 487 -11.46 0.38 -2.42
N ARG A 488 -12.07 1.35 -3.12
CA ARG A 488 -11.42 2.03 -4.25
C ARG A 488 -10.18 2.80 -3.84
N ASN A 489 -10.16 3.34 -2.62
CA ASN A 489 -9.00 4.01 -2.04
C ASN A 489 -8.53 3.25 -0.81
N ALA A 490 -7.25 3.42 -0.48
CA ALA A 490 -6.75 3.10 0.85
C ALA A 490 -5.69 4.13 1.25
N ARG A 491 -5.70 4.53 2.52
CA ARG A 491 -4.65 5.37 3.10
C ARG A 491 -3.47 4.51 3.52
N MET A 492 -2.26 4.91 3.13
CA MET A 492 -1.00 4.25 3.47
C MET A 492 -0.14 5.08 4.43
N SER A 493 0.77 4.42 5.14
CA SER A 493 1.83 5.08 5.89
C SER A 493 3.12 4.25 5.91
N PRO A 494 4.31 4.88 5.82
CA PRO A 494 5.60 4.18 5.91
C PRO A 494 6.04 3.88 7.34
N SER A 495 5.40 4.42 8.38
CA SER A 495 5.78 4.14 9.77
C SER A 495 4.58 3.95 10.68
N SER A 496 3.74 4.98 10.86
CA SER A 496 2.62 4.94 11.80
C SER A 496 1.42 5.70 11.26
N LEU A 497 0.28 5.01 11.19
CA LEU A 497 -1.02 5.57 10.85
C LEU A 497 -1.97 5.41 12.05
N ARG A 498 -2.50 6.51 12.56
CA ARG A 498 -3.42 6.50 13.70
C ARG A 498 -4.73 7.17 13.33
N TYR A 499 -5.84 6.56 13.73
CA TYR A 499 -7.17 7.14 13.67
C TYR A 499 -7.74 7.32 15.06
N PHE A 500 -8.49 8.39 15.24
CA PHE A 500 -9.05 8.81 16.52
C PHE A 500 -10.55 8.98 16.39
N GLY A 501 -11.32 8.37 17.30
CA GLY A 501 -12.72 8.75 17.55
C GLY A 501 -12.75 9.75 18.69
N ILE A 502 -13.38 10.91 18.46
CA ILE A 502 -13.35 12.06 19.38
C ILE A 502 -14.77 12.36 19.85
N GLY A 503 -14.94 12.60 21.15
CA GLY A 503 -16.24 12.93 21.74
C GLY A 503 -17.24 11.79 21.70
N LEU A 504 -16.78 10.54 21.69
CA LEU A 504 -17.64 9.35 21.72
C LEU A 504 -18.28 9.17 23.09
N GLU A 505 -19.50 8.62 23.15
CA GLU A 505 -20.09 8.18 24.42
C GLU A 505 -19.23 7.07 25.06
N ASN A 506 -19.07 7.08 26.38
CA ASN A 506 -18.26 6.06 27.05
C ASN A 506 -19.06 4.74 27.09
N GLY A 507 -18.41 3.63 26.75
CA GLY A 507 -19.04 2.33 26.69
C GLY A 507 -18.26 1.36 25.80
N ASN A 508 -18.83 0.19 25.56
CA ASN A 508 -18.21 -0.80 24.68
C ASN A 508 -18.57 -0.52 23.22
N TYR A 509 -17.57 -0.57 22.35
CA TYR A 509 -17.68 -0.34 20.92
C TYR A 509 -17.17 -1.53 20.14
N THR A 510 -17.86 -1.86 19.06
CA THR A 510 -17.34 -2.72 18.00
C THR A 510 -16.58 -1.86 17.00
N VAL A 511 -15.26 -1.99 17.03
CA VAL A 511 -14.35 -1.37 16.05
C VAL A 511 -14.20 -2.31 14.87
N THR A 512 -14.56 -1.84 13.68
CA THR A 512 -14.45 -2.57 12.42
C THR A 512 -13.38 -1.93 11.56
N LEU A 513 -12.38 -2.70 11.15
CA LEU A 513 -11.32 -2.28 10.23
C LEU A 513 -11.46 -3.04 8.92
N GLN A 514 -11.39 -2.33 7.79
CA GLN A 514 -11.62 -2.87 6.46
C GLN A 514 -10.41 -2.62 5.56
N PHE A 515 -9.94 -3.68 4.92
CA PHE A 515 -8.69 -3.73 4.17
C PHE A 515 -8.91 -4.40 2.82
N ALA A 516 -8.12 -4.01 1.82
CA ALA A 516 -7.90 -4.80 0.61
C ALA A 516 -6.49 -4.50 0.08
N GLU A 517 -5.81 -5.53 -0.43
CA GLU A 517 -4.54 -5.37 -1.14
C GLU A 517 -4.80 -5.36 -2.65
N PHE A 518 -4.21 -4.42 -3.36
CA PHE A 518 -4.46 -4.23 -4.79
C PHE A 518 -3.28 -3.63 -5.57
N ASP A 519 -2.15 -3.35 -4.92
CA ASP A 519 -0.91 -2.96 -5.59
C ASP A 519 -0.08 -4.18 -6.01
N PHE A 520 -0.22 -5.29 -5.28
CA PHE A 520 0.36 -6.58 -5.66
C PHE A 520 -0.64 -7.34 -6.51
N PRO A 521 -0.43 -7.51 -7.82
CA PRO A 521 -1.38 -8.23 -8.66
C PRO A 521 -1.41 -9.72 -8.32
N ASP A 522 -2.52 -10.38 -8.67
CA ASP A 522 -2.58 -11.84 -8.72
C ASP A 522 -1.81 -12.39 -9.93
N GLY A 523 -1.45 -13.67 -9.87
CA GLY A 523 -0.73 -14.38 -10.93
C GLY A 523 0.74 -14.65 -10.63
N GLN A 524 1.47 -15.16 -11.63
CA GLN A 524 2.89 -15.50 -11.55
C GLN A 524 3.71 -14.37 -12.17
N SER A 525 3.86 -13.28 -11.42
CA SER A 525 4.70 -12.13 -11.79
C SER A 525 5.58 -11.75 -10.62
N TRP A 526 6.75 -11.20 -10.88
CA TRP A 526 7.62 -10.69 -9.80
C TRP A 526 6.91 -9.61 -8.95
N LYS A 527 5.99 -8.84 -9.54
CA LYS A 527 5.18 -7.85 -8.81
C LYS A 527 4.24 -8.48 -7.78
N SER A 528 3.84 -9.74 -8.03
CA SER A 528 2.97 -10.50 -7.14
C SER A 528 3.68 -11.04 -5.90
N THR A 529 5.02 -10.94 -5.80
CA THR A 529 5.78 -11.44 -4.64
C THR A 529 5.85 -10.42 -3.49
N GLY A 530 5.36 -9.21 -3.72
CA GLY A 530 5.28 -8.15 -2.72
C GLY A 530 4.47 -8.57 -1.48
N ARG A 531 4.90 -8.06 -0.33
CA ARG A 531 4.27 -8.28 0.97
C ARG A 531 4.07 -6.97 1.69
N ARG A 532 2.85 -6.76 2.20
CA ARG A 532 2.52 -5.64 3.08
C ARG A 532 2.22 -6.19 4.46
N VAL A 533 3.06 -5.84 5.43
CA VAL A 533 3.02 -6.38 6.78
C VAL A 533 3.06 -5.25 7.79
N PHE A 534 2.14 -5.25 8.75
CA PHE A 534 2.08 -4.25 9.82
C PHE A 534 1.34 -4.79 11.05
N ASP A 535 1.51 -4.16 12.19
CA ASP A 535 0.80 -4.49 13.42
C ASP A 535 -0.47 -3.65 13.56
N ILE A 536 -1.49 -4.20 14.24
CA ILE A 536 -2.74 -3.50 14.55
C ILE A 536 -2.87 -3.36 16.06
N TYR A 537 -3.03 -2.12 16.53
CA TYR A 537 -3.32 -1.78 17.91
C TYR A 537 -4.67 -1.05 18.00
N VAL A 538 -5.44 -1.36 19.04
CA VAL A 538 -6.68 -0.63 19.37
C VAL A 538 -6.65 -0.33 20.86
N GLN A 539 -6.83 0.96 21.22
CA GLN A 539 -6.67 1.45 22.60
C GLN A 539 -5.31 1.05 23.21
N GLY A 540 -4.24 1.13 22.41
CA GLY A 540 -2.89 0.78 22.83
C GLY A 540 -2.61 -0.73 22.98
N VAL A 541 -3.62 -1.60 22.85
CA VAL A 541 -3.45 -3.06 22.92
C VAL A 541 -3.19 -3.64 21.54
N ARG A 542 -2.09 -4.39 21.38
CA ARG A 542 -1.78 -5.11 20.13
C ARG A 542 -2.83 -6.21 19.90
N LYS A 543 -3.57 -6.10 18.80
CA LYS A 543 -4.60 -7.06 18.37
C LYS A 543 -4.06 -8.05 17.36
N GLU A 544 -3.23 -7.59 16.44
CA GLU A 544 -2.58 -8.41 15.42
C GLU A 544 -1.11 -8.03 15.32
N GLN A 545 -0.24 -9.03 15.25
CA GLN A 545 1.19 -8.86 14.97
C GLN A 545 1.48 -9.39 13.57
N ASN A 546 2.26 -8.66 12.78
CA ASN A 546 2.59 -9.03 11.39
C ASN A 546 1.34 -9.31 10.53
N PHE A 547 0.30 -8.49 10.67
CA PHE A 547 -0.90 -8.59 9.85
C PHE A 547 -0.55 -8.36 8.37
N ASP A 548 -0.96 -9.31 7.54
CA ASP A 548 -0.79 -9.29 6.08
C ASP A 548 -2.18 -9.40 5.43
N ILE A 549 -2.55 -8.34 4.71
CA ILE A 549 -3.89 -8.20 4.11
C ILE A 549 -4.14 -9.33 3.10
N ARG A 550 -3.20 -9.54 2.17
CA ARG A 550 -3.34 -10.50 1.08
C ARG A 550 -3.30 -11.93 1.59
N LYS A 551 -2.45 -12.23 2.57
CA LYS A 551 -2.43 -13.52 3.25
C LYS A 551 -3.78 -13.81 3.93
N THR A 552 -4.35 -12.82 4.60
CA THR A 552 -5.67 -12.95 5.25
C THR A 552 -6.81 -13.14 4.24
N ALA A 553 -6.68 -12.55 3.05
CA ALA A 553 -7.60 -12.75 1.92
C ALA A 553 -7.42 -14.10 1.18
N GLY A 554 -6.63 -15.04 1.72
CA GLY A 554 -6.35 -16.32 1.07
C GLY A 554 -5.40 -16.22 -0.12
N GLY A 555 -4.49 -15.23 -0.10
CA GLY A 555 -3.50 -15.00 -1.16
C GLY A 555 -4.02 -14.21 -2.36
N LYS A 556 -5.24 -13.65 -2.28
CA LYS A 556 -5.90 -12.93 -3.37
C LYS A 556 -5.86 -11.43 -3.17
N SER A 557 -5.58 -10.71 -4.25
CA SER A 557 -5.74 -9.26 -4.30
C SER A 557 -7.18 -8.90 -4.66
N TYR A 558 -7.52 -7.61 -4.56
CA TYR A 558 -8.88 -7.09 -4.81
C TYR A 558 -9.98 -7.80 -4.01
N THR A 559 -9.64 -8.31 -2.82
CA THR A 559 -10.56 -9.06 -1.97
C THR A 559 -10.63 -8.38 -0.60
N ALA A 560 -11.84 -7.99 -0.18
CA ALA A 560 -12.06 -7.31 1.08
C ALA A 560 -11.81 -8.23 2.29
N VAL A 561 -11.10 -7.69 3.28
CA VAL A 561 -10.81 -8.30 4.57
C VAL A 561 -11.35 -7.40 5.67
N ARG A 562 -12.15 -7.98 6.56
CA ARG A 562 -12.74 -7.28 7.71
C ARG A 562 -12.20 -7.85 9.02
N LYS A 563 -11.77 -6.98 9.93
CA LYS A 563 -11.38 -7.32 11.30
C LYS A 563 -12.26 -6.57 12.29
N GLN A 564 -12.69 -7.24 13.35
CA GLN A 564 -13.55 -6.66 14.37
C GLN A 564 -13.03 -6.88 15.77
N TYR A 565 -13.09 -5.84 16.59
CA TYR A 565 -12.64 -5.86 17.97
C TYR A 565 -13.67 -5.14 18.84
N ILE A 566 -14.05 -5.76 19.96
CA ILE A 566 -14.84 -5.08 20.99
C ILE A 566 -13.87 -4.43 21.98
N VAL A 567 -13.98 -3.11 22.16
CA VAL A 567 -13.11 -2.35 23.04
C VAL A 567 -13.89 -1.32 23.86
N PRO A 568 -13.45 -1.02 25.10
CA PRO A 568 -14.02 0.07 25.86
C PRO A 568 -13.54 1.41 25.32
N VAL A 569 -14.47 2.35 25.17
CA VAL A 569 -14.20 3.78 25.02
C VAL A 569 -14.31 4.41 26.41
N THR A 570 -13.23 5.06 26.81
CA THR A 570 -13.16 5.83 28.06
C THR A 570 -12.65 7.23 27.74
N LYS A 571 -13.00 8.22 28.57
CA LYS A 571 -12.65 9.63 28.35
C LYS A 571 -13.11 10.15 26.98
N ASN A 572 -14.20 9.59 26.46
CA ASN A 572 -14.82 9.98 25.21
C ASN A 572 -13.89 9.88 23.98
N PHE A 573 -12.89 8.99 24.05
CA PHE A 573 -11.84 8.88 23.05
C PHE A 573 -11.55 7.43 22.65
N LEU A 574 -11.38 7.21 21.35
CA LEU A 574 -10.95 5.94 20.77
C LEU A 574 -9.67 6.16 19.96
N GLU A 575 -8.70 5.26 20.11
CA GLU A 575 -7.51 5.22 19.26
C GLU A 575 -7.37 3.87 18.54
N ILE A 576 -7.10 3.95 17.24
CA ILE A 576 -6.68 2.84 16.39
C ILE A 576 -5.30 3.19 15.83
N HIS A 577 -4.34 2.29 15.95
CA HIS A 577 -2.97 2.50 15.48
C HIS A 577 -2.52 1.33 14.61
N LEU A 578 -2.18 1.63 13.36
CA LEU A 578 -1.59 0.70 12.40
C LEU A 578 -0.11 1.04 12.30
N PHE A 579 0.74 0.08 12.66
CA PHE A 579 2.17 0.32 12.85
C PHE A 579 3.00 -0.56 11.94
N TRP A 580 3.84 0.04 11.11
CA TRP A 580 4.85 -0.72 10.38
C TRP A 580 5.96 -1.13 11.33
N ALA A 581 6.20 -2.43 11.52
CA ALA A 581 7.24 -2.99 12.39
C ALA A 581 8.51 -3.39 11.60
N GLY A 582 8.81 -2.68 10.50
CA GLY A 582 10.00 -2.94 9.68
C GLY A 582 9.85 -4.12 8.71
N LYS A 583 8.68 -4.78 8.68
CA LYS A 583 8.42 -5.98 7.85
C LYS A 583 7.63 -5.69 6.57
N GLY A 584 7.78 -6.56 5.58
CA GLY A 584 7.21 -6.39 4.25
C GLY A 584 8.21 -5.81 3.23
N THR A 585 7.91 -5.99 1.96
CA THR A 585 8.82 -5.65 0.87
C THR A 585 8.76 -4.16 0.56
N CYS A 586 9.86 -3.43 0.76
CA CYS A 586 9.95 -1.98 0.52
C CYS A 586 9.71 -1.54 -0.93
N CYS A 587 9.99 -2.46 -1.86
CA CYS A 587 10.50 -2.11 -3.18
C CYS A 587 9.76 -2.84 -4.33
N ILE A 588 8.61 -3.46 -4.03
CA ILE A 588 7.75 -4.18 -4.97
C ILE A 588 6.35 -3.58 -4.86
N PRO A 589 5.64 -3.28 -5.97
CA PRO A 589 6.13 -3.31 -7.35
C PRO A 589 7.13 -2.17 -7.65
N THR A 590 7.15 -1.13 -6.83
CA THR A 590 8.13 -0.04 -6.87
C THR A 590 8.43 0.42 -5.43
N GLN A 591 9.37 1.35 -5.27
CA GLN A 591 9.73 1.91 -3.96
C GLN A 591 8.52 2.57 -3.29
N GLY A 592 8.32 2.29 -2.00
CA GLY A 592 7.29 2.93 -1.17
C GLY A 592 5.97 2.15 -1.06
N TYR A 593 5.88 0.94 -1.59
CA TYR A 593 4.69 0.10 -1.49
C TYR A 593 4.76 -0.87 -0.30
N TYR A 594 4.92 -0.31 0.90
CA TYR A 594 4.99 -1.06 2.16
C TYR A 594 4.28 -0.31 3.29
N GLY A 595 4.26 -0.90 4.49
CA GLY A 595 3.63 -0.31 5.67
C GLY A 595 2.10 -0.47 5.68
N PRO A 596 1.42 0.01 6.73
CA PRO A 596 -0.03 -0.10 6.86
C PRO A 596 -0.76 0.53 5.67
N ALA A 597 -1.84 -0.14 5.26
CA ALA A 597 -2.84 0.38 4.33
C ALA A 597 -4.23 0.07 4.90
N ILE A 598 -5.17 1.00 4.83
CA ILE A 598 -6.55 0.80 5.30
C ILE A 598 -7.54 1.49 4.37
N SER A 599 -8.62 0.79 4.03
CA SER A 599 -9.66 1.26 3.10
C SER A 599 -10.79 1.99 3.84
N ALA A 600 -11.25 1.42 4.95
CA ALA A 600 -12.26 2.07 5.78
C ALA A 600 -12.23 1.55 7.22
N LEU A 601 -12.81 2.32 8.14
CA LEU A 601 -12.97 1.92 9.53
C LEU A 601 -14.24 2.51 10.14
N SER A 602 -14.77 1.86 11.16
CA SER A 602 -15.90 2.37 11.94
C SER A 602 -15.84 1.91 13.39
N ALA A 603 -16.47 2.68 14.28
CA ALA A 603 -16.71 2.28 15.65
C ALA A 603 -18.19 2.47 15.98
N THR A 604 -18.87 1.36 16.25
CA THR A 604 -20.30 1.35 16.57
C THR A 604 -20.54 0.93 18.02
N PRO A 605 -21.43 1.60 18.75
CA PRO A 605 -21.68 1.31 20.16
C PRO A 605 -22.42 -0.03 20.31
N ASN A 606 -22.04 -0.84 21.29
CA ASN A 606 -22.74 -2.06 21.68
C ASN A 606 -23.80 -1.82 22.78
N PHE A 607 -24.29 -0.58 22.86
CA PHE A 607 -25.28 -0.12 23.83
C PHE A 607 -26.22 0.87 23.13
N THR A 608 -27.36 1.16 23.76
CA THR A 608 -28.30 2.18 23.26
C THR A 608 -27.73 3.57 23.54
N PRO A 609 -27.34 4.36 22.53
CA PRO A 609 -26.68 5.63 22.78
C PRO A 609 -27.66 6.69 23.28
N THR A 610 -27.18 7.56 24.16
CA THR A 610 -27.96 8.71 24.66
C THR A 610 -27.79 9.95 23.78
N VAL A 611 -26.75 9.97 22.94
CA VAL A 611 -26.45 11.06 22.01
C VAL A 611 -26.65 10.65 20.54
N ARG A 612 -27.10 11.61 19.71
CA ARG A 612 -27.18 11.43 18.25
C ARG A 612 -25.85 11.80 17.59
N ASN A 613 -25.52 11.12 16.51
CA ASN A 613 -24.30 11.38 15.74
C ASN A 613 -24.27 12.82 15.18
N ALA A 614 -23.22 13.57 15.49
CA ALA A 614 -23.03 14.93 14.98
C ALA A 614 -22.90 14.97 13.44
N ALA A 615 -22.31 13.95 12.81
CA ALA A 615 -22.19 13.83 11.35
C ALA A 615 -23.54 13.67 10.61
N ALA A 616 -24.57 13.16 11.29
CA ALA A 616 -25.91 13.01 10.71
C ALA A 616 -26.69 14.34 10.59
N LYS A 617 -26.16 15.46 11.11
CA LYS A 617 -26.84 16.78 11.06
C LYS A 617 -27.01 17.38 9.66
N LYS A 618 -26.45 16.79 8.59
CA LYS A 618 -26.44 17.43 7.25
C LYS A 618 -27.40 16.89 6.20
N ASN A 619 -28.18 15.83 6.48
CA ASN A 619 -29.30 15.46 5.61
C ASN A 619 -30.60 15.85 6.28
N GLY A 620 -31.22 16.92 5.77
CA GLY A 620 -32.57 17.32 6.12
C GLY A 620 -33.49 16.10 6.17
N SER A 621 -34.26 16.01 7.25
CA SER A 621 -35.06 14.83 7.54
C SER A 621 -35.85 14.39 6.31
N LYS A 622 -35.74 13.11 5.93
CA LYS A 622 -36.61 12.49 4.91
C LYS A 622 -38.10 12.65 5.24
N THR A 623 -38.43 13.03 6.46
CA THR A 623 -39.76 13.43 6.92
C THR A 623 -40.36 14.55 6.07
N GLY A 624 -39.59 15.57 5.66
CA GLY A 624 -40.11 16.67 4.84
C GLY A 624 -40.49 16.24 3.42
N VAL A 625 -39.73 15.32 2.83
CA VAL A 625 -40.01 14.76 1.49
C VAL A 625 -41.18 13.78 1.53
N ILE A 626 -41.26 12.94 2.56
CA ILE A 626 -42.38 11.99 2.75
C ILE A 626 -43.69 12.76 2.99
N VAL A 627 -43.67 13.80 3.83
CA VAL A 627 -44.85 14.66 4.04
C VAL A 627 -45.21 15.42 2.76
N GLY A 628 -44.22 15.95 2.02
CA GLY A 628 -44.45 16.62 0.73
C GLY A 628 -45.07 15.72 -0.33
N VAL A 629 -44.63 14.46 -0.44
CA VAL A 629 -45.18 13.47 -1.38
C VAL A 629 -46.60 13.06 -0.96
N ILE A 630 -46.85 12.82 0.32
CA ILE A 630 -48.19 12.45 0.81
C ILE A 630 -49.19 13.60 0.61
N VAL A 631 -48.79 14.84 0.93
CA VAL A 631 -49.63 16.02 0.70
C VAL A 631 -49.86 16.25 -0.79
N GLY A 632 -48.82 16.10 -1.62
CA GLY A 632 -48.94 16.19 -3.08
C GLY A 632 -49.90 15.16 -3.67
N LEU A 633 -49.82 13.89 -3.23
CA LEU A 633 -50.72 12.82 -3.66
C LEU A 633 -52.16 13.05 -3.17
N ALA A 634 -52.35 13.57 -1.95
CA ALA A 634 -53.67 13.90 -1.42
C ALA A 634 -54.33 15.06 -2.20
N VAL A 635 -53.56 16.09 -2.54
CA VAL A 635 -54.04 17.22 -3.36
C VAL A 635 -54.37 16.77 -4.79
N LEU A 636 -53.51 15.96 -5.41
CA LEU A 636 -53.78 15.40 -6.74
C LEU A 636 -55.02 14.49 -6.74
N GLY A 637 -55.21 13.70 -5.67
CA GLY A 637 -56.41 12.90 -5.46
C GLY A 637 -57.68 13.75 -5.35
N LEU A 638 -57.63 14.85 -4.59
CA LEU A 638 -58.75 15.79 -4.47
C LEU A 638 -59.08 16.51 -5.79
N VAL A 639 -58.07 16.92 -6.55
CA VAL A 639 -58.27 17.55 -7.87
C VAL A 639 -58.87 16.55 -8.85
N ALA A 640 -58.40 15.31 -8.87
CA ALA A 640 -58.98 14.25 -9.70
C ALA A 640 -60.43 13.96 -9.30
N PHE A 641 -60.74 13.92 -8.00
CA PHE A 641 -62.10 13.72 -7.51
C PHE A 641 -63.03 14.89 -7.90
N ALA A 642 -62.56 16.13 -7.78
CA ALA A 642 -63.28 17.32 -8.22
C ALA A 642 -63.52 17.32 -9.74
N ALA A 643 -62.52 16.92 -10.53
CA ALA A 643 -62.64 16.79 -11.98
C ALA A 643 -63.66 15.69 -12.37
N ILE A 644 -63.64 14.54 -11.70
CA ILE A 644 -64.62 13.46 -11.90
C ILE A 644 -66.03 13.92 -11.49
N PHE A 645 -66.15 14.68 -10.39
CA PHE A 645 -67.42 15.24 -9.95
C PHE A 645 -67.98 16.25 -10.97
N PHE A 646 -67.14 17.17 -11.47
CA PHE A 646 -67.50 18.10 -12.54
C PHE A 646 -67.87 17.38 -13.83
N TRP A 647 -67.14 16.33 -14.20
CA TRP A 647 -67.44 15.52 -15.38
C TRP A 647 -68.78 14.78 -15.23
N ARG A 648 -69.08 14.25 -14.04
CA ARG A 648 -70.38 13.66 -13.72
C ARG A 648 -71.52 14.69 -13.73
N GLN A 649 -71.31 15.89 -13.20
CA GLN A 649 -72.30 16.97 -13.29
C GLN A 649 -72.55 17.39 -14.74
N LYS A 650 -71.49 17.53 -15.55
CA LYS A 650 -71.60 17.86 -16.98
C LYS A 650 -72.35 16.76 -17.74
N LYS A 651 -72.08 15.48 -17.44
CA LYS A 651 -72.80 14.34 -18.04
C LYS A 651 -74.27 14.30 -17.63
N ARG A 652 -74.60 14.65 -16.38
CA ARG A 652 -75.99 14.81 -15.91
C ARG A 652 -76.71 15.96 -16.61
N LYS A 653 -76.04 17.09 -16.82
CA LYS A 653 -76.63 18.23 -17.56
C LYS A 653 -76.91 17.86 -19.02
N LEU A 654 -76.00 17.14 -19.66
CA LEU A 654 -76.16 16.67 -21.04
C LEU A 654 -77.29 15.62 -21.17
N SER A 655 -77.52 14.78 -20.16
CA SER A 655 -78.64 13.82 -20.17
C SER A 655 -80.00 14.50 -19.97
N LEU A 656 -80.06 15.56 -19.17
CA LEU A 656 -81.25 16.39 -18.97
C LEU A 656 -81.62 17.17 -20.24
N GLU A 657 -80.63 17.76 -20.94
CA GLU A 657 -80.86 18.43 -22.23
C GLU A 657 -81.30 17.44 -23.33
N GLN A 658 -80.86 16.17 -23.25
CA GLN A 658 -81.29 15.11 -24.15
C GLN A 658 -82.70 14.57 -23.80
N GLU A 659 -83.10 14.56 -22.52
CA GLU A 659 -84.47 14.25 -22.08
C GLU A 659 -85.50 15.32 -22.50
N GLU A 660 -85.14 16.60 -22.49
CA GLU A 660 -86.01 17.69 -23.02
C GLU A 660 -86.14 17.65 -24.54
N LEU A 661 -85.11 17.20 -25.27
CA LEU A 661 -85.19 17.02 -26.72
C LEU A 661 -86.10 15.83 -27.12
N TYR A 662 -86.21 14.82 -26.25
CA TYR A 662 -87.10 13.66 -26.45
C TYR A 662 -88.54 13.87 -25.93
N SER A 663 -88.83 14.97 -25.23
CA SER A 663 -90.19 15.33 -24.79
C SER A 663 -90.95 16.24 -25.77
N ILE A 664 -90.25 16.81 -26.77
CA ILE A 664 -90.81 17.72 -27.79
C ILE A 664 -91.24 17.00 -29.08
N VAL A 665 -90.73 15.79 -29.33
CA VAL A 665 -91.08 14.97 -30.51
C VAL A 665 -91.60 13.61 -30.02
N GLY A 666 -92.91 13.53 -29.76
CA GLY A 666 -93.56 12.35 -29.16
C GLY A 666 -93.23 11.02 -29.84
N ARG A 667 -93.07 9.97 -29.03
CA ARG A 667 -92.86 8.59 -29.48
C ARG A 667 -94.20 7.97 -29.93
N PRO A 668 -94.33 7.43 -31.15
CA PRO A 668 -95.51 6.66 -31.51
C PRO A 668 -95.53 5.33 -30.75
N ASN A 669 -96.72 4.93 -30.27
CA ASN A 669 -97.06 3.60 -29.72
C ASN A 669 -96.50 3.24 -28.33
N VAL A 670 -96.76 4.05 -27.31
CA VAL A 670 -96.66 3.61 -25.91
C VAL A 670 -97.91 4.04 -25.14
N LEU A 671 -98.80 3.09 -24.83
CA LEU A 671 -99.94 3.29 -23.92
C LEU A 671 -99.43 3.37 -22.48
N SER A 672 -99.93 4.33 -21.71
CA SER A 672 -99.58 4.48 -20.30
C SER A 672 -100.27 3.43 -19.43
N TYR A 673 -99.66 3.11 -18.28
CA TYR A 673 -100.26 2.20 -17.31
C TYR A 673 -101.63 2.70 -16.80
N GLY A 674 -101.82 4.03 -16.72
CA GLY A 674 -103.11 4.62 -16.36
C GLY A 674 -104.21 4.32 -17.39
N GLU A 675 -103.88 4.41 -18.68
CA GLU A 675 -104.79 4.05 -19.76
C GLU A 675 -105.11 2.55 -19.74
N LEU A 676 -104.10 1.67 -19.57
CA LEU A 676 -104.32 0.22 -19.45
C LEU A 676 -105.18 -0.15 -18.24
N ARG A 677 -105.00 0.55 -17.12
CA ARG A 677 -105.78 0.34 -15.90
C ARG A 677 -107.22 0.81 -16.06
N SER A 678 -107.44 1.92 -16.76
CA SER A 678 -108.81 2.38 -17.06
C SER A 678 -109.50 1.47 -18.07
N ALA A 679 -108.78 0.98 -19.08
CA ALA A 679 -109.32 0.14 -20.16
C ALA A 679 -109.66 -1.28 -19.70
N THR A 680 -109.06 -1.79 -18.62
CA THR A 680 -109.30 -3.15 -18.12
C THR A 680 -110.23 -3.19 -16.91
N ASP A 681 -110.93 -2.09 -16.64
CA ASP A 681 -111.65 -1.82 -15.39
C ASP A 681 -110.84 -2.23 -14.14
N ASN A 682 -109.67 -1.60 -14.03
CA ASN A 682 -108.69 -1.80 -12.97
C ASN A 682 -108.19 -3.27 -12.85
N PHE A 683 -108.02 -3.94 -14.00
CA PHE A 683 -107.61 -5.35 -14.09
C PHE A 683 -108.60 -6.30 -13.41
N SER A 684 -109.90 -6.09 -13.62
CA SER A 684 -110.95 -6.94 -13.06
C SER A 684 -110.80 -8.41 -13.51
N PRO A 685 -110.92 -9.40 -12.60
CA PRO A 685 -110.88 -10.83 -12.95
C PRO A 685 -111.93 -11.23 -14.00
N ASP A 686 -113.05 -10.52 -14.09
CA ASP A 686 -114.10 -10.79 -15.08
C ASP A 686 -113.63 -10.46 -16.53
N ASN A 687 -112.62 -9.61 -16.65
CA ASN A 687 -111.97 -9.26 -17.90
C ASN A 687 -110.67 -10.05 -18.12
N LEU A 688 -110.31 -10.98 -17.24
CA LEU A 688 -109.13 -11.82 -17.40
C LEU A 688 -109.37 -12.87 -18.51
N LEU A 689 -108.63 -12.77 -19.60
CA LEU A 689 -108.66 -13.75 -20.68
C LEU A 689 -107.79 -14.98 -20.38
N GLY A 690 -106.75 -14.81 -19.56
CA GLY A 690 -105.89 -15.92 -19.12
C GLY A 690 -104.61 -15.44 -18.42
N GLN A 691 -103.97 -16.34 -17.67
CA GLN A 691 -102.73 -16.06 -16.93
C GLN A 691 -101.71 -17.17 -17.15
N GLY A 692 -100.47 -16.80 -17.45
CA GLY A 692 -99.35 -17.72 -17.66
C GLY A 692 -98.05 -17.23 -17.03
N GLY A 693 -96.95 -17.94 -17.28
CA GLY A 693 -95.63 -17.69 -16.66
C GLY A 693 -95.01 -16.31 -16.93
N TYR A 694 -95.58 -15.51 -17.83
CA TYR A 694 -95.15 -14.15 -18.14
C TYR A 694 -96.19 -13.07 -17.77
N GLY A 695 -97.29 -13.43 -17.10
CA GLY A 695 -98.30 -12.50 -16.60
C GLY A 695 -99.73 -12.81 -17.04
N SER A 696 -100.64 -11.92 -16.65
CA SER A 696 -102.08 -11.97 -16.92
C SER A 696 -102.45 -11.10 -18.11
N VAL A 697 -103.32 -11.60 -18.99
CA VAL A 697 -103.86 -10.86 -20.15
C VAL A 697 -105.33 -10.57 -19.90
N TYR A 698 -105.72 -9.30 -20.04
CA TYR A 698 -107.09 -8.83 -19.86
C TYR A 698 -107.67 -8.33 -21.19
N LYS A 699 -108.97 -8.54 -21.41
CA LYS A 699 -109.71 -7.83 -22.46
C LYS A 699 -110.09 -6.43 -21.98
N GLU A 700 -110.23 -5.52 -22.93
CA GLU A 700 -110.75 -4.18 -22.67
C GLU A 700 -112.24 -4.27 -22.26
N SER A 701 -112.60 -3.56 -21.18
CA SER A 701 -113.89 -3.57 -20.49
C SER A 701 -115.02 -2.93 -21.29
#